data_AF-A0A9K3LUZ7-F1
#
_entry.id   AF-A0A9K3LUZ7-F1
#
_cell.length_a   1.000
_cell.length_b   1.000
_cell.length_c   1.000
_cell.angle_alpha   90.00
_cell.angle_beta   90.00
_cell.angle_gamma   90.00
#
_symmetry.space_group_name_H-M   'P 1'
#
loop_
_entity.id
_entity.type
_entity.pdbx_description
1 polymer ?
#
loop_
_entity_poly.entity_id
_entity_poly.type
_entity_poly.pdbx_seq_one_letter_code
_entity_poly.pdbx_strand_id
1 'polypeptide(L)'
;MEMWPLANCNVVGGSSETSTLSLGFALCSLSCLLLITTLYLATALKSQPLDQLGLRPHGSNLWSWLYHYFKDNVGIQGYDAIQGALSPPLRLACHVSTCMMLWGSFLCAIGAQNSNACQMPTIVQSSIFPVTLYSAIMFVIHHVMRAVSMPGGPRAHKIQRQPQWKQGQLYTLDPVILNGWKCLVAEESHQATESKFAQELVNSSSGEQTPKLTGEPAGRQTWFHVRDNEKESFVDSNGGGLLSRVLGAASPSRKSTSNNGADEELVQMMALGGRSKPGFDPSTNPNSNDQIFRAQQIRKYLQRPGNKAPNMEKSSSSPTTVYEACHKAAHFYSMLQCEDGHWAADYGGPHFLMPGLVVAWYIMGKPQQLLDDDQVTLLKHYILVHQQVDGGWGTHIESPSTMFGSVLIYVALRLLGVPADHRACVLARIFLDEHGGALYTSSWSKFYLCLLGVMDWRGHNSVPPEMWLLPNWFPFHPGRMWCHARMVYLPMGYLYGNRYVYRKAEEDPLIADLRRELYPQYKDYSTIPWMKTRHWIAETDNYSPIPWVMKTVQNILARYEEWSIFQPFKKHVRKMGVNFSLEYMDAEDLQTNYIDIGPVNKVLNMISHFHATGGDLKNYKIVNHMMRVQDYLWIAEDGMKMQGYNGSQCWDSSFCIQALYEADLLDEFPELTRKAWSYFERTQILSTEVSQSSPAYQFEANEYRLKFYRHISEGGWPFSTSAHGWPISDCTSEGLKATLCLLKTKTIQGALKSKSVLPISEERLHKAINVLLTYQNEDGGWATYENNRGWGWYEQLNPSEVFGDIMIDYSYVECSMAVLTSLVDFSEMYPDHRTADIQESINRGRTFLKSIQREDGSWYGSWACCFCYGIWFGVEGLIKCGEPTDSACITKACEFLLRQQRANGGWGEDFTSCYDKDYAQEGMKAYGDHGSGVVSTAWALMALSMAKCPNVEAVRRGVQYLIKRQLPCGDWPQEGIAGVFNRSVGITYTAYRNVFPIWAMGRCREVYGEALDEQNDNTK
;
A
#
# COMPACT_ATOMS: atom_id res chain seq x y z
N MET A 1 58.95 -15.72 -27.69
CA MET A 1 60.07 -16.66 -27.86
C MET A 1 59.94 -17.75 -26.83
N GLU A 2 60.13 -19.00 -27.24
CA GLU A 2 60.15 -20.16 -26.36
C GLU A 2 61.48 -20.23 -25.58
N MET A 3 61.46 -20.88 -24.42
CA MET A 3 62.31 -22.06 -24.07
C MET A 3 62.66 -22.12 -22.57
N TRP A 4 62.52 -23.34 -22.05
CA TRP A 4 62.98 -23.89 -20.77
C TRP A 4 64.52 -24.18 -20.84
N PRO A 5 65.26 -24.55 -19.75
CA PRO A 5 64.97 -25.77 -18.95
C PRO A 5 65.37 -25.83 -17.44
N LEU A 6 64.66 -26.72 -16.72
CA LEU A 6 65.06 -27.67 -15.64
C LEU A 6 66.38 -27.52 -14.82
N ALA A 7 66.30 -27.66 -13.48
CA ALA A 7 67.09 -28.64 -12.68
C ALA A 7 66.72 -28.75 -11.15
N ASN A 8 66.17 -29.92 -10.79
CA ASN A 8 66.05 -30.69 -9.52
C ASN A 8 66.60 -30.28 -8.11
N CYS A 9 65.85 -30.78 -7.09
CA CYS A 9 66.23 -31.38 -5.77
C CYS A 9 66.27 -30.59 -4.42
N ASN A 10 65.21 -30.73 -3.58
CA ASN A 10 65.14 -31.54 -2.32
C ASN A 10 66.36 -31.62 -1.35
N VAL A 11 66.32 -31.52 0.00
CA VAL A 11 65.28 -31.27 1.07
C VAL A 11 65.97 -30.78 2.40
N VAL A 12 65.18 -30.30 3.39
CA VAL A 12 65.36 -30.29 4.88
C VAL A 12 65.83 -29.01 5.61
N GLY A 13 64.86 -28.27 6.17
CA GLY A 13 64.59 -28.17 7.64
C GLY A 13 65.52 -27.37 8.59
N GLY A 14 64.96 -26.36 9.29
CA GLY A 14 65.68 -25.65 10.37
C GLY A 14 64.97 -24.42 11.02
N SER A 15 63.82 -24.62 11.67
CA SER A 15 63.15 -23.78 12.70
C SER A 15 63.36 -22.24 12.78
N SER A 16 62.27 -21.49 12.56
CA SER A 16 62.06 -20.13 13.10
C SER A 16 60.57 -19.81 13.33
N GLU A 17 59.96 -20.35 14.40
CA GLU A 17 58.49 -20.45 14.50
C GLU A 17 57.85 -19.93 15.81
N THR A 18 58.56 -19.17 16.64
CA THR A 18 58.03 -18.63 17.93
C THR A 18 57.61 -17.16 17.89
N SER A 19 57.77 -16.44 16.76
CA SER A 19 57.51 -15.00 16.66
C SER A 19 56.13 -14.61 16.11
N THR A 20 55.39 -15.52 15.48
CA THR A 20 54.13 -15.22 14.78
C THR A 20 52.87 -15.44 15.61
N LEU A 21 52.86 -16.44 16.52
CA LEU A 21 51.69 -16.75 17.36
C LEU A 21 51.37 -15.63 18.37
N SER A 22 52.41 -15.03 18.98
CA SER A 22 52.27 -13.93 19.93
C SER A 22 51.76 -12.65 19.25
N LEU A 23 52.19 -12.38 18.01
CA LEU A 23 51.81 -11.20 17.25
C LEU A 23 50.31 -11.22 16.90
N GLY A 24 49.75 -12.38 16.51
CA GLY A 24 48.33 -12.50 16.19
C GLY A 24 47.41 -12.24 17.39
N PHE A 25 47.73 -12.84 18.55
CA PHE A 25 46.95 -12.61 19.77
C PHE A 25 47.10 -11.17 20.27
N ALA A 26 48.33 -10.63 20.27
CA ALA A 26 48.59 -9.24 20.62
C ALA A 26 47.85 -8.26 19.70
N LEU A 27 47.85 -8.46 18.37
CA LEU A 27 47.12 -7.62 17.42
C LEU A 27 45.59 -7.70 17.62
N CYS A 28 45.05 -8.88 17.95
CA CYS A 28 43.62 -9.03 18.21
C CYS A 28 43.21 -8.34 19.52
N SER A 29 43.98 -8.57 20.61
CA SER A 29 43.78 -7.85 21.87
C SER A 29 43.96 -6.34 21.71
N LEU A 30 44.97 -5.88 20.97
CA LEU A 30 45.21 -4.47 20.69
C LEU A 30 44.09 -3.86 19.83
N SER A 31 43.52 -4.61 18.89
CA SER A 31 42.38 -4.16 18.06
C SER A 31 41.09 -4.06 18.87
N CYS A 32 40.79 -5.02 19.74
CA CYS A 32 39.66 -4.93 20.67
C CYS A 32 39.86 -3.79 21.68
N LEU A 33 41.08 -3.63 22.22
CA LEU A 33 41.41 -2.53 23.12
C LEU A 33 41.31 -1.17 22.40
N LEU A 34 41.79 -1.07 21.16
CA LEU A 34 41.66 0.13 20.32
C LEU A 34 40.20 0.44 19.99
N LEU A 35 39.38 -0.57 19.67
CA LEU A 35 37.95 -0.37 19.39
C LEU A 35 37.21 0.11 20.65
N ILE A 36 37.36 -0.59 21.77
CA ILE A 36 36.75 -0.24 23.05
C ILE A 36 37.25 1.12 23.54
N THR A 37 38.55 1.40 23.44
CA THR A 37 39.14 2.68 23.84
C THR A 37 38.71 3.80 22.89
N THR A 38 38.61 3.57 21.58
CA THR A 38 38.14 4.60 20.62
C THR A 38 36.67 4.93 20.86
N LEU A 39 35.81 3.92 21.07
CA LEU A 39 34.40 4.11 21.41
C LEU A 39 34.25 4.81 22.78
N TYR A 40 35.06 4.44 23.78
CA TYR A 40 35.07 5.07 25.09
C TYR A 40 35.57 6.53 25.02
N LEU A 41 36.68 6.82 24.35
CA LEU A 41 37.20 8.19 24.20
C LEU A 41 36.24 9.07 23.37
N ALA A 42 35.61 8.53 22.33
CA ALA A 42 34.65 9.27 21.50
C ALA A 42 33.37 9.64 22.28
N THR A 43 32.83 8.70 23.06
CA THR A 43 31.60 8.91 23.84
C THR A 43 31.84 9.66 25.16
N ALA A 44 32.95 9.40 25.86
CA ALA A 44 33.21 9.96 27.19
C ALA A 44 34.05 11.26 27.21
N LEU A 45 34.91 11.53 26.21
CA LEU A 45 35.73 12.76 26.16
C LEU A 45 35.31 13.76 25.08
N LYS A 46 34.64 13.32 24.01
CA LYS A 46 34.22 14.20 22.90
C LYS A 46 32.71 14.43 22.81
N SER A 47 31.92 13.80 23.70
CA SER A 47 30.46 13.92 23.74
C SER A 47 29.78 13.62 22.39
N GLN A 48 30.37 12.78 21.54
CA GLN A 48 29.75 12.40 20.27
C GLN A 48 28.67 11.33 20.53
N PRO A 49 27.44 11.54 20.02
CA PRO A 49 26.37 10.57 20.17
C PRO A 49 26.62 9.30 19.35
N LEU A 50 26.02 8.18 19.77
CA LEU A 50 26.32 6.83 19.28
C LEU A 50 25.96 6.64 17.80
N ASP A 51 24.91 7.32 17.34
CA ASP A 51 24.46 7.37 15.95
C ASP A 51 25.54 7.88 14.99
N GLN A 52 26.30 8.91 15.37
CA GLN A 52 27.42 9.46 14.60
C GLN A 52 28.61 8.49 14.50
N LEU A 53 28.67 7.46 15.35
CA LEU A 53 29.64 6.36 15.29
C LEU A 53 29.08 5.13 14.56
N GLY A 54 27.89 5.23 13.97
CA GLY A 54 27.22 4.12 13.29
C GLY A 54 26.70 3.04 14.25
N LEU A 55 26.48 3.36 15.53
CA LEU A 55 25.81 2.49 16.48
C LEU A 55 24.34 2.90 16.54
N ARG A 56 23.43 1.94 16.35
CA ARG A 56 21.98 2.13 16.45
C ARG A 56 21.62 2.12 17.95
N PRO A 57 21.17 3.25 18.53
CA PRO A 57 21.17 3.43 19.98
C PRO A 57 19.92 2.84 20.66
N HIS A 58 20.15 1.88 21.55
CA HIS A 58 19.35 1.74 22.77
C HIS A 58 20.12 2.42 23.92
N GLY A 59 19.57 3.49 24.49
CA GLY A 59 20.17 4.21 25.61
C GLY A 59 21.20 5.28 25.23
N SER A 60 21.58 6.09 26.23
CA SER A 60 22.35 7.34 26.04
C SER A 60 23.87 7.18 25.97
N ASN A 61 24.40 5.99 26.26
CA ASN A 61 25.82 5.65 26.23
C ASN A 61 26.02 4.13 26.16
N LEU A 62 27.25 3.70 25.89
CA LEU A 62 27.62 2.29 25.71
C LEU A 62 27.26 1.37 26.90
N TRP A 63 27.29 1.88 28.13
CA TRP A 63 26.96 1.10 29.32
C TRP A 63 25.45 1.00 29.55
N SER A 64 24.69 2.05 29.24
CA SER A 64 23.22 2.00 29.19
C SER A 64 22.75 0.99 28.15
N TRP A 65 23.36 0.99 26.95
CA TRP A 65 23.10 0.00 25.89
C TRP A 65 23.32 -1.45 26.38
N LEU A 66 24.48 -1.73 26.97
CA LEU A 66 24.80 -3.05 27.52
C LEU A 66 23.84 -3.47 28.64
N TYR A 67 23.46 -2.55 29.53
CA TYR A 67 22.57 -2.84 30.66
C TYR A 67 21.16 -3.23 30.19
N HIS A 68 20.55 -2.46 29.29
CA HIS A 68 19.23 -2.78 28.74
C HIS A 68 19.26 -4.07 27.91
N TYR A 69 20.32 -4.28 27.11
CA TYR A 69 20.52 -5.50 26.34
C TYR A 69 20.47 -6.78 27.22
N PHE A 70 21.19 -6.80 28.35
CA PHE A 70 21.22 -7.98 29.24
C PHE A 70 20.01 -8.11 30.17
N LYS A 71 19.32 -7.01 30.47
CA LYS A 71 18.21 -7.00 31.44
C LYS A 71 16.85 -7.26 30.82
N ASP A 72 16.56 -6.59 29.71
CA ASP A 72 15.20 -6.43 29.21
C ASP A 72 14.86 -7.43 28.08
N ASN A 73 15.85 -8.22 27.64
CA ASN A 73 15.72 -9.31 26.66
C ASN A 73 15.05 -8.89 25.33
N VAL A 74 15.25 -7.61 24.94
CA VAL A 74 14.58 -6.94 23.82
C VAL A 74 15.20 -7.31 22.48
N GLY A 75 15.10 -8.59 22.12
CA GLY A 75 15.12 -9.02 20.73
C GLY A 75 13.68 -9.17 20.25
N ILE A 76 13.32 -8.54 19.12
CA ILE A 76 12.18 -9.03 18.33
C ILE A 76 12.47 -10.52 18.05
N GLN A 77 11.55 -11.42 18.41
CA GLN A 77 11.79 -12.85 18.20
C GLN A 77 12.06 -13.13 16.71
N GLY A 78 13.29 -13.56 16.39
CA GLY A 78 13.78 -13.73 15.03
C GLY A 78 14.81 -12.68 14.55
N TYR A 79 15.07 -11.64 15.33
CA TYR A 79 16.10 -10.62 15.06
C TYR A 79 17.22 -10.72 16.10
N ASP A 80 18.46 -10.92 15.67
CA ASP A 80 19.61 -10.90 16.58
C ASP A 80 19.89 -9.43 16.98
N ALA A 81 19.62 -9.09 18.24
CA ALA A 81 19.70 -7.74 18.77
C ALA A 81 21.12 -7.16 18.79
N ILE A 82 22.17 -7.99 18.95
CA ILE A 82 23.57 -7.55 18.80
C ILE A 82 23.82 -7.18 17.32
N GLN A 83 23.30 -7.99 16.41
CA GLN A 83 23.46 -7.75 14.97
C GLN A 83 22.64 -6.58 14.47
N GLY A 84 21.49 -6.26 15.08
CA GLY A 84 20.78 -5.01 14.83
C GLY A 84 21.67 -3.81 15.11
N ALA A 85 22.16 -3.72 16.36
CA ALA A 85 22.72 -2.49 16.93
C ALA A 85 24.01 -1.94 16.28
N LEU A 86 24.84 -2.78 15.67
CA LEU A 86 26.16 -2.37 15.18
C LEU A 86 26.12 -1.99 13.68
N SER A 87 26.78 -0.92 13.23
CA SER A 87 27.04 -0.74 11.79
C SER A 87 27.74 -1.98 11.22
N PRO A 88 27.46 -2.41 9.97
CA PRO A 88 28.01 -3.64 9.41
C PRO A 88 29.54 -3.84 9.59
N PRO A 89 30.40 -2.79 9.55
CA PRO A 89 31.82 -2.93 9.90
C PRO A 89 32.09 -3.31 11.37
N LEU A 90 31.42 -2.66 12.34
CA LEU A 90 31.54 -3.03 13.78
C LEU A 90 30.93 -4.39 14.07
N ARG A 91 29.77 -4.66 13.46
CA ARG A 91 29.04 -5.94 13.51
C ARG A 91 29.97 -7.10 13.16
N LEU A 92 30.82 -6.89 12.16
CA LEU A 92 31.78 -7.84 11.65
C LEU A 92 33.06 -7.90 12.49
N ALA A 93 33.57 -6.76 12.98
CA ALA A 93 34.69 -6.74 13.93
C ALA A 93 34.37 -7.53 15.20
N CYS A 94 33.15 -7.40 15.73
CA CYS A 94 32.64 -8.24 16.82
C CYS A 94 32.56 -9.71 16.44
N HIS A 95 31.96 -10.09 15.30
CA HIS A 95 31.91 -11.50 14.88
C HIS A 95 33.28 -12.13 14.70
N VAL A 96 34.21 -11.44 14.03
CA VAL A 96 35.59 -11.93 13.83
C VAL A 96 36.27 -12.13 15.17
N SER A 97 36.18 -11.15 16.07
CA SER A 97 36.78 -11.23 17.40
C SER A 97 36.18 -12.36 18.23
N THR A 98 34.85 -12.51 18.26
CA THR A 98 34.15 -13.55 19.02
C THR A 98 34.41 -14.94 18.45
N CYS A 99 34.36 -15.12 17.13
CA CYS A 99 34.71 -16.39 16.48
C CYS A 99 36.19 -16.75 16.71
N MET A 100 37.12 -15.79 16.62
CA MET A 100 38.53 -16.04 16.93
C MET A 100 38.77 -16.35 18.42
N MET A 101 38.04 -15.70 19.34
CA MET A 101 38.13 -15.98 20.78
C MET A 101 37.56 -17.36 21.14
N LEU A 102 36.37 -17.72 20.61
CA LEU A 102 35.78 -19.04 20.84
C LEU A 102 36.63 -20.15 20.21
N TRP A 103 37.18 -19.93 19.02
CA TRP A 103 38.07 -20.86 18.35
C TRP A 103 39.42 -21.00 19.06
N GLY A 104 40.01 -19.90 19.55
CA GLY A 104 41.20 -19.93 20.39
C GLY A 104 40.98 -20.65 21.71
N SER A 105 39.82 -20.44 22.35
CA SER A 105 39.42 -21.12 23.58
C SER A 105 39.21 -22.63 23.36
N PHE A 106 38.59 -23.00 22.25
CA PHE A 106 38.40 -24.39 21.82
C PHE A 106 39.76 -25.06 21.53
N LEU A 107 40.65 -24.40 20.79
CA LEU A 107 42.00 -24.91 20.53
C LEU A 107 42.85 -25.04 21.80
N CYS A 108 42.71 -24.15 22.80
CA CYS A 108 43.33 -24.33 24.12
C CYS A 108 42.72 -25.51 24.90
N ALA A 109 41.41 -25.72 24.83
CA ALA A 109 40.74 -26.83 25.50
C ALA A 109 41.11 -28.20 24.91
N ILE A 110 41.31 -28.30 23.59
CA ILE A 110 41.74 -29.54 22.91
C ILE A 110 43.28 -29.71 22.99
N GLY A 111 44.02 -28.62 22.83
CA GLY A 111 45.49 -28.60 22.84
C GLY A 111 46.14 -28.89 24.19
N ALA A 112 45.35 -28.92 25.27
CA ALA A 112 45.80 -29.28 26.61
C ALA A 112 46.21 -30.76 26.77
N GLN A 113 46.04 -31.63 25.76
CA GLN A 113 46.32 -33.07 25.88
C GLN A 113 47.34 -33.69 24.92
N ASN A 114 47.78 -33.04 23.82
CA ASN A 114 48.92 -33.56 23.05
C ASN A 114 49.66 -32.48 22.26
N SER A 115 50.99 -32.51 22.36
CA SER A 115 51.90 -31.70 21.56
C SER A 115 52.00 -32.23 20.11
N ASN A 116 52.40 -31.35 19.18
CA ASN A 116 52.75 -31.61 17.77
C ASN A 116 51.63 -31.67 16.71
N ALA A 117 50.53 -30.91 16.83
CA ALA A 117 49.64 -30.65 15.69
C ALA A 117 48.97 -29.26 15.70
N CYS A 118 49.47 -28.32 14.90
CA CYS A 118 48.77 -27.06 14.57
C CYS A 118 49.19 -26.47 13.21
N GLN A 119 49.02 -27.23 12.14
CA GLN A 119 48.77 -26.59 10.83
C GLN A 119 47.32 -26.09 10.83
N MET A 120 47.10 -24.83 10.47
CA MET A 120 45.74 -24.31 10.34
C MET A 120 44.99 -25.06 9.23
N PRO A 121 43.79 -25.61 9.49
CA PRO A 121 42.96 -26.18 8.43
C PRO A 121 42.58 -25.10 7.41
N THR A 122 42.54 -25.49 6.14
CA THR A 122 42.13 -24.65 4.99
C THR A 122 40.78 -23.93 5.19
N ILE A 123 39.93 -24.46 6.07
CA ILE A 123 38.63 -23.89 6.49
C ILE A 123 38.78 -22.49 7.14
N VAL A 124 39.89 -22.20 7.83
CA VAL A 124 40.06 -20.88 8.47
C VAL A 124 40.44 -19.81 7.44
N GLN A 125 41.32 -20.15 6.48
CA GLN A 125 41.62 -19.26 5.36
C GLN A 125 40.39 -18.98 4.48
N SER A 126 39.55 -19.98 4.23
CA SER A 126 38.30 -19.80 3.47
C SER A 126 37.23 -19.00 4.21
N SER A 127 37.36 -18.78 5.53
CA SER A 127 36.41 -17.99 6.33
C SER A 127 36.80 -16.51 6.45
N ILE A 128 38.11 -16.21 6.47
CA ILE A 128 38.62 -14.84 6.57
C ILE A 128 38.37 -14.03 5.28
N PHE A 129 38.46 -14.67 4.10
CA PHE A 129 38.28 -13.97 2.83
C PHE A 129 36.82 -13.46 2.58
N PRO A 130 35.75 -14.27 2.73
CA PRO A 130 34.37 -13.79 2.60
C PRO A 130 34.03 -12.67 3.59
N VAL A 131 34.52 -12.79 4.83
CA VAL A 131 34.41 -11.77 5.86
C VAL A 131 35.09 -10.48 5.42
N THR A 132 36.37 -10.52 5.03
CA THR A 132 37.13 -9.32 4.61
C THR A 132 36.51 -8.66 3.38
N LEU A 133 36.04 -9.47 2.42
CA LEU A 133 35.32 -9.00 1.23
C LEU A 133 34.00 -8.33 1.61
N TYR A 134 33.23 -8.91 2.53
CA TYR A 134 32.02 -8.29 3.09
C TYR A 134 32.34 -7.00 3.84
N SER A 135 33.43 -6.92 4.62
CA SER A 135 33.91 -5.67 5.26
C SER A 135 34.07 -4.57 4.23
N ALA A 136 34.82 -4.86 3.16
CA ALA A 136 35.17 -3.90 2.13
C ALA A 136 33.94 -3.47 1.32
N ILE A 137 33.08 -4.42 0.95
CA ILE A 137 31.81 -4.14 0.27
C ILE A 137 30.92 -3.25 1.14
N MET A 138 30.72 -3.58 2.43
CA MET A 138 29.86 -2.77 3.30
C MET A 138 30.48 -1.42 3.65
N PHE A 139 31.80 -1.30 3.76
CA PHE A 139 32.48 -0.02 3.93
C PHE A 139 32.28 0.88 2.71
N VAL A 140 32.47 0.35 1.50
CA VAL A 140 32.24 1.08 0.24
C VAL A 140 30.77 1.46 0.09
N ILE A 141 29.84 0.53 0.32
CA ILE A 141 28.40 0.81 0.30
C ILE A 141 28.06 1.95 1.27
N HIS A 142 28.48 1.86 2.54
CA HIS A 142 28.07 2.83 3.55
C HIS A 142 28.66 4.23 3.37
N HIS A 143 29.91 4.35 2.88
CA HIS A 143 30.61 5.64 2.76
C HIS A 143 30.59 6.25 1.35
N VAL A 144 30.38 5.44 0.30
CA VAL A 144 30.38 5.90 -1.10
C VAL A 144 28.96 5.97 -1.67
N MET A 145 28.06 5.04 -1.30
CA MET A 145 26.68 5.05 -1.78
C MET A 145 25.81 5.87 -0.82
N ARG A 146 25.59 7.15 -1.17
CA ARG A 146 24.64 8.01 -0.46
C ARG A 146 23.26 7.35 -0.41
N ALA A 147 22.63 7.43 0.77
CA ALA A 147 21.20 7.16 0.89
C ALA A 147 20.43 8.10 -0.04
N VAL A 148 19.50 7.55 -0.82
CA VAL A 148 18.69 8.33 -1.78
C VAL A 148 17.42 8.87 -1.10
N SER A 149 17.05 8.28 0.04
CA SER A 149 15.75 8.39 0.68
C SER A 149 15.63 9.50 1.75
N MET A 150 16.35 10.61 1.61
CA MET A 150 15.88 11.82 2.30
C MET A 150 14.67 12.35 1.51
N PRO A 151 13.65 12.94 2.17
CA PRO A 151 12.57 13.65 1.49
C PRO A 151 13.13 14.93 0.85
N GLY A 152 13.85 14.75 -0.26
CA GLY A 152 14.57 15.81 -0.96
C GLY A 152 13.67 17.00 -1.24
N GLY A 153 14.28 18.18 -1.29
CA GLY A 153 13.60 19.41 -1.67
C GLY A 153 13.05 19.37 -3.10
N PRO A 154 12.52 20.51 -3.58
CA PRO A 154 11.92 20.62 -4.91
C PRO A 154 12.78 19.99 -6.01
N ARG A 155 12.14 19.23 -6.91
CA ARG A 155 12.80 18.72 -8.12
C ARG A 155 13.36 19.88 -8.93
N ALA A 156 14.63 19.77 -9.33
CA ALA A 156 15.31 20.79 -10.14
C ALA A 156 14.64 21.00 -11.51
N HIS A 157 13.92 20.01 -12.03
CA HIS A 157 13.19 20.06 -13.28
C HIS A 157 11.75 19.57 -13.04
N LYS A 158 10.77 20.43 -13.33
CA LYS A 158 9.33 20.14 -13.25
C LYS A 158 8.81 19.82 -14.65
N ILE A 159 8.05 18.74 -14.80
CA ILE A 159 7.47 18.33 -16.09
C ILE A 159 5.99 18.72 -16.09
N GLN A 160 5.52 19.35 -17.16
CA GLN A 160 4.09 19.68 -17.29
C GLN A 160 3.26 18.39 -17.35
N ARG A 161 2.46 18.12 -16.31
CA ARG A 161 1.73 16.87 -16.13
C ARG A 161 0.20 17.05 -16.17
N GLN A 162 -0.30 17.79 -17.16
CA GLN A 162 -1.73 18.07 -17.31
C GLN A 162 -2.35 17.15 -18.38
N PRO A 163 -3.33 16.29 -18.03
CA PRO A 163 -3.98 15.38 -18.97
C PRO A 163 -4.84 16.15 -19.97
N GLN A 164 -5.00 15.60 -21.18
CA GLN A 164 -5.66 16.30 -22.28
C GLN A 164 -6.98 15.62 -22.67
N TRP A 165 -8.10 16.25 -22.30
CA TRP A 165 -9.44 15.70 -22.47
C TRP A 165 -10.25 16.39 -23.57
N LYS A 166 -11.13 15.62 -24.22
CA LYS A 166 -12.07 16.19 -25.18
C LYS A 166 -13.21 16.92 -24.45
N GLN A 167 -13.19 18.24 -24.56
CA GLN A 167 -14.09 19.16 -23.85
C GLN A 167 -15.57 18.86 -24.07
N GLY A 168 -16.33 18.79 -22.98
CA GLY A 168 -17.80 18.69 -22.96
C GLY A 168 -18.37 17.37 -23.48
N GLN A 169 -17.55 16.32 -23.58
CA GLN A 169 -18.03 14.99 -23.96
C GLN A 169 -18.55 14.23 -22.74
N LEU A 170 -19.88 14.26 -22.57
CA LEU A 170 -20.57 13.38 -21.63
C LEU A 170 -20.68 11.96 -22.20
N TYR A 171 -20.10 11.01 -21.49
CA TYR A 171 -20.30 9.58 -21.66
C TYR A 171 -21.40 9.10 -20.70
N THR A 172 -22.31 8.25 -21.19
CA THR A 172 -23.35 7.63 -20.37
C THR A 172 -23.32 6.13 -20.58
N LEU A 173 -23.21 5.37 -19.50
CA LEU A 173 -23.48 3.94 -19.53
C LEU A 173 -24.96 3.71 -19.89
N ASP A 174 -25.21 2.74 -20.77
CA ASP A 174 -26.57 2.35 -21.13
C ASP A 174 -27.27 1.79 -19.87
N PRO A 175 -28.46 2.32 -19.48
CA PRO A 175 -29.22 1.76 -18.36
C PRO A 175 -29.51 0.27 -18.48
N VAL A 176 -29.55 -0.30 -19.69
CA VAL A 176 -29.70 -1.74 -19.94
C VAL A 176 -28.46 -2.53 -19.50
N ILE A 177 -27.26 -1.98 -19.69
CA ILE A 177 -25.98 -2.59 -19.26
C ILE A 177 -25.84 -2.51 -17.72
N LEU A 178 -26.38 -1.46 -17.10
CA LEU A 178 -26.35 -1.28 -15.64
C LEU A 178 -27.48 -1.99 -14.88
N ASN A 179 -28.59 -2.32 -15.55
CA ASN A 179 -29.71 -3.00 -14.93
C ASN A 179 -29.26 -4.36 -14.36
N GLY A 180 -29.68 -4.70 -13.14
CA GLY A 180 -29.30 -5.95 -12.47
C GLY A 180 -27.97 -5.91 -11.69
N TRP A 181 -27.07 -4.96 -11.95
CA TRP A 181 -25.82 -4.84 -11.17
C TRP A 181 -26.10 -4.38 -9.73
N LYS A 182 -25.55 -5.11 -8.76
CA LYS A 182 -25.65 -4.79 -7.33
C LYS A 182 -24.29 -4.87 -6.65
N CYS A 183 -24.00 -3.93 -5.75
CA CYS A 183 -22.93 -4.06 -4.79
C CYS A 183 -23.42 -4.90 -3.60
N LEU A 184 -22.97 -6.14 -3.51
CA LEU A 184 -23.25 -7.06 -2.42
C LEU A 184 -22.17 -6.90 -1.33
N VAL A 185 -22.56 -7.06 -0.07
CA VAL A 185 -21.65 -6.84 1.08
C VAL A 185 -21.68 -7.98 2.08
N ALA A 186 -20.56 -8.20 2.76
CA ALA A 186 -20.37 -9.22 3.79
C ALA A 186 -20.85 -10.61 3.36
N GLU A 187 -21.75 -11.23 4.13
CA GLU A 187 -22.23 -12.59 3.91
C GLU A 187 -22.99 -12.75 2.57
N GLU A 188 -23.73 -11.73 2.12
CA GLU A 188 -24.41 -11.73 0.81
C GLU A 188 -23.39 -11.81 -0.34
N SER A 189 -22.25 -11.13 -0.18
CA SER A 189 -21.12 -11.18 -1.11
C SER A 189 -20.45 -12.56 -1.14
N HIS A 190 -20.22 -13.19 0.02
CA HIS A 190 -19.71 -14.56 0.11
C HIS A 190 -20.63 -15.55 -0.60
N GLN A 191 -21.91 -15.58 -0.24
CA GLN A 191 -22.89 -16.52 -0.80
C GLN A 191 -23.01 -16.39 -2.32
N ALA A 192 -23.07 -15.17 -2.86
CA ALA A 192 -23.07 -14.95 -4.31
C ALA A 192 -21.80 -15.45 -5.02
N THR A 193 -20.64 -15.36 -4.35
CA THR A 193 -19.38 -15.89 -4.88
C THR A 193 -19.37 -17.42 -4.85
N GLU A 194 -19.76 -18.05 -3.74
CA GLU A 194 -19.84 -19.51 -3.66
C GLU A 194 -20.86 -20.08 -4.66
N SER A 195 -22.00 -19.40 -4.87
CA SER A 195 -22.96 -19.75 -5.93
C SER A 195 -22.37 -19.64 -7.34
N LYS A 196 -21.57 -18.59 -7.65
CA LYS A 196 -20.90 -18.43 -8.96
C LYS A 196 -19.89 -19.55 -9.26
N PHE A 197 -19.37 -20.24 -8.24
CA PHE A 197 -18.38 -21.33 -8.35
C PHE A 197 -18.91 -22.69 -7.84
N ALA A 198 -20.24 -22.85 -7.70
CA ALA A 198 -20.83 -24.03 -7.07
C ALA A 198 -20.49 -25.36 -7.77
N GLN A 199 -20.30 -25.35 -9.10
CA GLN A 199 -19.93 -26.56 -9.86
C GLN A 199 -18.49 -27.00 -9.55
N GLU A 200 -17.58 -26.05 -9.39
CA GLU A 200 -16.19 -26.27 -9.01
C GLU A 200 -16.08 -26.76 -7.56
N LEU A 201 -16.94 -26.25 -6.66
CA LEU A 201 -17.01 -26.66 -5.25
C LEU A 201 -17.55 -28.08 -5.02
N VAL A 202 -18.44 -28.58 -5.90
CA VAL A 202 -19.06 -29.92 -5.77
C VAL A 202 -18.19 -31.04 -6.35
N ASN A 203 -17.40 -30.75 -7.38
CA ASN A 203 -16.67 -31.78 -8.15
C ASN A 203 -15.32 -32.22 -7.52
N SER A 204 -14.90 -31.67 -6.37
CA SER A 204 -13.61 -31.96 -5.73
C SER A 204 -13.57 -33.21 -4.84
N SER A 205 -14.53 -34.12 -4.98
CA SER A 205 -14.77 -35.25 -4.05
C SER A 205 -13.77 -36.43 -4.14
N SER A 206 -12.53 -36.17 -4.58
CA SER A 206 -11.46 -37.17 -4.75
C SER A 206 -10.11 -36.74 -4.17
N GLY A 207 -10.00 -36.68 -2.84
CA GLY A 207 -8.72 -36.73 -2.10
C GLY A 207 -7.83 -35.48 -2.10
N GLU A 208 -8.07 -34.48 -2.95
CA GLU A 208 -7.40 -33.17 -2.89
C GLU A 208 -8.14 -32.18 -1.96
N GLN A 209 -7.51 -31.05 -1.63
CA GLN A 209 -8.18 -29.97 -0.89
C GLN A 209 -9.31 -29.37 -1.76
N THR A 210 -10.54 -29.42 -1.26
CA THR A 210 -11.71 -28.76 -1.88
C THR A 210 -11.49 -27.23 -1.92
N PRO A 211 -11.79 -26.55 -3.05
CA PRO A 211 -11.80 -25.09 -3.08
C PRO A 211 -12.76 -24.53 -2.02
N LYS A 212 -12.43 -23.38 -1.43
CA LYS A 212 -13.27 -22.76 -0.39
C LYS A 212 -13.01 -21.26 -0.35
N LEU A 213 -14.08 -20.47 -0.22
CA LEU A 213 -13.97 -19.06 0.13
C LEU A 213 -13.75 -18.95 1.65
N THR A 214 -12.65 -18.33 2.07
CA THR A 214 -12.19 -18.32 3.47
C THR A 214 -12.14 -16.89 4.04
N GLY A 215 -11.89 -16.74 5.34
CA GLY A 215 -11.81 -15.43 5.98
C GLY A 215 -13.16 -14.88 6.46
N GLU A 216 -13.11 -13.80 7.22
CA GLU A 216 -14.29 -13.09 7.74
C GLU A 216 -15.02 -12.33 6.60
N PRO A 217 -16.35 -12.47 6.45
CA PRO A 217 -17.11 -11.73 5.46
C PRO A 217 -17.10 -10.20 5.67
N ALA A 218 -17.07 -9.70 6.92
CA ALA A 218 -17.22 -8.27 7.21
C ALA A 218 -16.21 -7.38 6.46
N GLY A 219 -16.73 -6.29 5.89
CA GLY A 219 -15.99 -5.39 4.99
C GLY A 219 -15.87 -5.89 3.55
N ARG A 220 -16.20 -7.15 3.23
CA ARG A 220 -16.14 -7.61 1.84
C ARG A 220 -17.21 -6.90 1.01
N GLN A 221 -16.80 -6.27 -0.08
CA GLN A 221 -17.64 -5.57 -1.06
C GLN A 221 -17.39 -6.18 -2.44
N THR A 222 -18.43 -6.53 -3.19
CA THR A 222 -18.29 -7.12 -4.53
C THR A 222 -19.47 -6.75 -5.43
N TRP A 223 -19.23 -6.63 -6.74
CA TRP A 223 -20.27 -6.35 -7.71
C TRP A 223 -20.72 -7.62 -8.42
N PHE A 224 -22.03 -7.88 -8.42
CA PHE A 224 -22.66 -9.02 -9.11
C PHE A 224 -23.84 -8.56 -9.97
N HIS A 225 -24.00 -9.19 -11.15
CA HIS A 225 -25.10 -8.93 -12.07
C HIS A 225 -26.23 -9.95 -11.83
N VAL A 226 -27.29 -9.54 -11.14
CA VAL A 226 -28.40 -10.42 -10.75
C VAL A 226 -29.44 -10.47 -11.87
N ARG A 227 -29.54 -11.61 -12.57
CA ARG A 227 -30.47 -11.79 -13.69
C ARG A 227 -31.85 -12.23 -13.20
N ASP A 228 -32.92 -11.85 -13.90
CA ASP A 228 -34.30 -12.06 -13.42
C ASP A 228 -34.67 -13.55 -13.19
N ASN A 229 -34.05 -14.48 -13.91
CA ASN A 229 -34.28 -15.93 -13.75
C ASN A 229 -33.55 -16.55 -12.53
N GLU A 230 -32.62 -15.83 -11.88
CA GLU A 230 -31.87 -16.33 -10.72
C GLU A 230 -32.55 -16.00 -9.38
N LYS A 231 -33.65 -15.22 -9.42
CA LYS A 231 -34.43 -14.86 -8.22
C LYS A 231 -35.02 -16.07 -7.48
N GLU A 232 -35.19 -17.21 -8.15
CA GLU A 232 -35.68 -18.45 -7.56
C GLU A 232 -34.55 -19.36 -7.01
N SER A 233 -33.29 -19.17 -7.42
CA SER A 233 -32.18 -20.09 -7.05
C SER A 233 -31.46 -19.72 -5.74
N PHE A 234 -31.58 -18.47 -5.27
CA PHE A 234 -31.06 -18.05 -3.95
C PHE A 234 -31.92 -18.53 -2.76
N VAL A 235 -32.99 -19.31 -3.01
CA VAL A 235 -33.94 -19.75 -1.98
C VAL A 235 -34.21 -21.26 -2.08
N ASP A 236 -33.16 -22.09 -2.07
CA ASP A 236 -33.22 -23.43 -1.47
C ASP A 236 -31.83 -24.10 -1.33
N SER A 237 -31.34 -24.21 -0.09
CA SER A 237 -30.26 -25.15 0.26
C SER A 237 -30.21 -25.51 1.75
N ASN A 238 -30.82 -24.73 2.66
CA ASN A 238 -30.99 -25.10 4.06
C ASN A 238 -32.40 -24.75 4.59
N GLY A 239 -33.15 -25.80 4.95
CA GLY A 239 -34.50 -25.66 5.50
C GLY A 239 -34.51 -25.06 6.91
N GLY A 240 -34.90 -23.79 7.02
CA GLY A 240 -35.05 -23.08 8.29
C GLY A 240 -35.76 -21.73 8.09
N GLY A 241 -37.08 -21.70 8.31
CA GLY A 241 -37.91 -20.58 7.88
C GLY A 241 -37.75 -19.28 8.68
N LEU A 242 -37.34 -18.20 8.01
CA LEU A 242 -37.69 -16.82 8.38
C LEU A 242 -37.73 -15.85 7.18
N LEU A 243 -36.91 -16.08 6.15
CA LEU A 243 -36.74 -15.19 4.98
C LEU A 243 -37.94 -15.12 4.02
N SER A 244 -38.79 -16.16 3.95
CA SER A 244 -39.93 -16.20 3.01
C SER A 244 -41.03 -15.15 3.29
N ARG A 245 -40.98 -14.47 4.44
CA ARG A 245 -41.90 -13.35 4.76
C ARG A 245 -41.39 -11.97 4.34
N VAL A 246 -40.16 -11.84 3.84
CA VAL A 246 -39.55 -10.53 3.51
C VAL A 246 -39.42 -10.27 2.01
N LEU A 247 -39.27 -11.32 1.18
CA LEU A 247 -38.96 -11.16 -0.26
C LEU A 247 -40.11 -11.48 -1.24
N GLY A 248 -41.29 -11.86 -0.75
CA GLY A 248 -42.42 -12.32 -1.58
C GLY A 248 -43.34 -11.24 -2.20
N ALA A 249 -42.96 -9.95 -2.19
CA ALA A 249 -43.88 -8.85 -2.47
C ALA A 249 -43.38 -7.80 -3.48
N ALA A 250 -42.82 -8.24 -4.62
CA ALA A 250 -42.59 -7.36 -5.78
C ALA A 250 -42.58 -8.12 -7.12
N SER A 251 -43.76 -8.28 -7.75
CA SER A 251 -43.86 -8.59 -9.18
C SER A 251 -44.65 -7.48 -9.89
N PRO A 252 -44.15 -6.91 -11.00
CA PRO A 252 -44.78 -5.75 -11.64
C PRO A 252 -45.98 -6.17 -12.49
N SER A 253 -47.17 -6.24 -11.87
CA SER A 253 -48.44 -6.22 -12.59
C SER A 253 -48.96 -4.79 -12.76
N ARG A 254 -49.62 -4.54 -13.89
CA ARG A 254 -49.97 -3.21 -14.42
C ARG A 254 -50.76 -2.31 -13.45
N LYS A 255 -50.35 -1.05 -13.37
CA LYS A 255 -51.14 0.13 -12.96
C LYS A 255 -51.93 -0.02 -11.64
N SER A 256 -51.27 0.23 -10.52
CA SER A 256 -51.92 0.86 -9.36
C SER A 256 -51.00 1.90 -8.72
N THR A 257 -51.55 3.07 -8.41
CA THR A 257 -50.85 4.14 -7.70
C THR A 257 -50.89 3.88 -6.20
N SER A 258 -49.76 3.54 -5.60
CA SER A 258 -49.56 3.60 -4.15
C SER A 258 -48.16 4.13 -3.81
N ASN A 259 -48.12 5.15 -2.95
CA ASN A 259 -46.89 5.87 -2.57
C ASN A 259 -46.05 5.04 -1.59
N ASN A 260 -45.16 4.19 -2.10
CA ASN A 260 -44.09 3.54 -1.31
C ASN A 260 -42.79 3.28 -2.11
N GLY A 261 -42.68 3.80 -3.33
CA GLY A 261 -41.38 3.91 -4.02
C GLY A 261 -40.62 5.11 -3.48
N ALA A 262 -39.32 4.97 -3.23
CA ALA A 262 -38.45 6.12 -3.03
C ALA A 262 -38.51 7.03 -4.27
N ASP A 263 -38.49 8.35 -4.07
CA ASP A 263 -38.44 9.31 -5.17
C ASP A 263 -37.11 9.13 -5.92
N GLU A 264 -37.19 8.54 -7.11
CA GLU A 264 -36.02 8.18 -7.91
C GLU A 264 -35.30 9.41 -8.46
N GLU A 265 -36.00 10.53 -8.71
CA GLU A 265 -35.38 11.78 -9.14
C GLU A 265 -34.51 12.35 -8.00
N LEU A 266 -35.05 12.33 -6.78
CA LEU A 266 -34.33 12.70 -5.56
C LEU A 266 -33.14 11.77 -5.25
N VAL A 267 -33.30 10.45 -5.41
CA VAL A 267 -32.21 9.46 -5.25
C VAL A 267 -31.06 9.78 -6.22
N GLN A 268 -31.37 9.97 -7.51
CA GLN A 268 -30.37 10.26 -8.52
C GLN A 268 -29.70 11.61 -8.24
N MET A 269 -30.46 12.67 -7.97
CA MET A 269 -29.93 14.00 -7.62
C MET A 269 -28.92 13.93 -6.47
N MET A 270 -29.22 13.19 -5.40
CA MET A 270 -28.31 13.03 -4.27
C MET A 270 -27.07 12.18 -4.60
N ALA A 271 -27.18 11.24 -5.54
CA ALA A 271 -26.06 10.40 -5.97
C ALA A 271 -25.07 11.11 -6.93
N LEU A 272 -25.48 12.22 -7.57
CA LEU A 272 -24.64 12.95 -8.53
C LEU A 272 -23.36 13.55 -7.96
N GLY A 273 -23.21 13.69 -6.64
CA GLY A 273 -21.98 14.20 -5.99
C GLY A 273 -21.50 15.55 -6.54
N GLY A 274 -22.44 16.47 -6.83
CA GLY A 274 -22.16 17.80 -7.35
C GLY A 274 -22.15 17.94 -8.88
N ARG A 275 -22.29 16.85 -9.64
CA ARG A 275 -22.48 16.92 -11.11
C ARG A 275 -23.87 17.45 -11.44
N SER A 276 -23.98 18.15 -12.58
CA SER A 276 -25.25 18.75 -13.02
C SER A 276 -26.21 17.78 -13.73
N LYS A 277 -25.75 16.58 -14.10
CA LYS A 277 -26.50 15.54 -14.82
C LYS A 277 -25.80 14.17 -14.67
N PRO A 278 -26.53 13.04 -14.78
CA PRO A 278 -25.93 11.71 -14.76
C PRO A 278 -24.90 11.47 -15.87
N GLY A 279 -23.95 10.58 -15.59
CA GLY A 279 -22.89 10.19 -16.52
C GLY A 279 -21.51 10.73 -16.15
N PHE A 280 -20.57 10.57 -17.08
CA PHE A 280 -19.15 10.81 -16.89
C PHE A 280 -18.57 11.76 -17.94
N ASP A 281 -17.83 12.79 -17.50
CA ASP A 281 -17.09 13.70 -18.37
C ASP A 281 -15.70 13.95 -17.77
N PRO A 282 -14.64 13.29 -18.28
CA PRO A 282 -13.30 13.43 -17.73
C PRO A 282 -12.69 14.81 -17.95
N SER A 283 -13.23 15.61 -18.89
CA SER A 283 -12.80 17.00 -19.10
C SER A 283 -13.28 17.94 -18.00
N THR A 284 -14.30 17.53 -17.23
CA THR A 284 -14.75 18.22 -16.01
C THR A 284 -14.02 17.66 -14.78
N ASN A 285 -14.06 16.34 -14.59
CA ASN A 285 -13.29 15.65 -13.54
C ASN A 285 -13.12 14.17 -13.92
N PRO A 286 -11.88 13.65 -14.04
CA PRO A 286 -11.64 12.23 -14.33
C PRO A 286 -11.91 11.29 -13.14
N ASN A 287 -12.12 11.79 -11.92
CA ASN A 287 -12.55 10.98 -10.79
C ASN A 287 -14.05 10.69 -10.86
N SER A 288 -14.46 9.44 -10.65
CA SER A 288 -15.85 9.00 -10.43
C SER A 288 -16.42 9.57 -9.13
N ASN A 289 -17.75 9.75 -9.09
CA ASN A 289 -18.48 10.21 -7.91
C ASN A 289 -19.12 9.06 -7.10
N ASP A 290 -19.01 7.82 -7.58
CA ASP A 290 -19.74 6.64 -7.10
C ASP A 290 -21.26 6.75 -7.28
N GLN A 291 -21.71 7.32 -8.40
CA GLN A 291 -23.14 7.57 -8.66
C GLN A 291 -23.98 6.28 -8.52
N ILE A 292 -23.48 5.15 -9.04
CA ILE A 292 -24.19 3.86 -9.04
C ILE A 292 -24.31 3.31 -7.61
N PHE A 293 -23.20 3.25 -6.86
CA PHE A 293 -23.21 2.78 -5.47
C PHE A 293 -24.03 3.70 -4.56
N ARG A 294 -23.84 5.02 -4.66
CA ARG A 294 -24.57 6.01 -3.87
C ARG A 294 -26.08 5.92 -4.14
N ALA A 295 -26.51 5.82 -5.39
CA ALA A 295 -27.92 5.64 -5.72
C ALA A 295 -28.50 4.33 -5.13
N GLN A 296 -27.72 3.24 -5.10
CA GLN A 296 -28.16 1.98 -4.46
C GLN A 296 -28.32 2.13 -2.94
N GLN A 297 -27.34 2.69 -2.24
CA GLN A 297 -27.42 2.86 -0.78
C GLN A 297 -28.50 3.86 -0.36
N ILE A 298 -28.58 5.02 -1.02
CA ILE A 298 -29.60 6.04 -0.74
C ILE A 298 -31.01 5.46 -0.96
N ARG A 299 -31.24 4.72 -2.06
CA ARG A 299 -32.52 4.05 -2.30
C ARG A 299 -32.84 3.01 -1.22
N LYS A 300 -31.86 2.20 -0.82
CA LYS A 300 -31.99 1.21 0.26
C LYS A 300 -32.31 1.87 1.61
N TYR A 301 -31.68 3.00 1.91
CA TYR A 301 -31.94 3.79 3.11
C TYR A 301 -33.36 4.36 3.12
N LEU A 302 -33.81 4.99 2.04
CA LEU A 302 -35.14 5.61 1.92
C LEU A 302 -36.29 4.61 1.90
N GLN A 303 -36.03 3.34 1.54
CA GLN A 303 -37.02 2.26 1.60
C GLN A 303 -37.27 1.73 3.02
N ARG A 304 -36.43 2.06 4.02
CA ARG A 304 -36.66 1.62 5.41
C ARG A 304 -37.74 2.48 6.09
N PRO A 305 -38.69 1.88 6.82
CA PRO A 305 -39.73 2.64 7.53
C PRO A 305 -39.15 3.66 8.52
N GLY A 306 -39.59 4.92 8.40
CA GLY A 306 -39.18 6.02 9.28
C GLY A 306 -38.00 6.85 8.76
N ASN A 307 -37.19 6.32 7.86
CA ASN A 307 -36.10 7.06 7.21
C ASN A 307 -36.65 8.14 6.28
N LYS A 308 -35.90 9.23 6.13
CA LYS A 308 -36.24 10.38 5.29
C LYS A 308 -34.98 10.93 4.63
N ALA A 309 -35.12 11.50 3.44
CA ALA A 309 -34.03 12.22 2.81
C ALA A 309 -33.68 13.49 3.62
N PRO A 310 -32.43 13.98 3.54
CA PRO A 310 -32.09 15.35 3.92
C PRO A 310 -33.03 16.36 3.25
N ASN A 311 -33.35 17.47 3.94
CA ASN A 311 -34.21 18.50 3.38
C ASN A 311 -33.48 19.26 2.25
N MET A 312 -33.91 19.03 1.01
CA MET A 312 -33.37 19.67 -0.20
C MET A 312 -34.00 21.04 -0.50
N GLU A 313 -35.22 21.31 0.00
CA GLU A 313 -35.98 22.53 -0.30
C GLU A 313 -35.49 23.77 0.47
N LYS A 314 -34.76 23.59 1.57
CA LYS A 314 -33.98 24.66 2.24
C LYS A 314 -32.77 25.16 1.41
N SER A 315 -32.81 25.05 0.08
CA SER A 315 -31.73 25.42 -0.85
C SER A 315 -31.40 26.92 -0.85
N SER A 316 -32.25 27.77 -0.28
CA SER A 316 -32.03 29.22 -0.11
C SER A 316 -31.24 29.59 1.15
N SER A 317 -30.97 28.65 2.06
CA SER A 317 -30.11 28.84 3.23
C SER A 317 -29.05 27.75 3.29
N SER A 318 -27.81 28.06 2.87
CA SER A 318 -26.62 27.32 3.30
C SER A 318 -26.63 27.17 4.83
N PRO A 319 -26.04 26.09 5.40
CA PRO A 319 -25.97 25.94 6.85
C PRO A 319 -25.43 27.21 7.50
N THR A 320 -26.16 27.72 8.49
CA THR A 320 -25.84 29.01 9.11
C THR A 320 -24.83 28.87 10.25
N THR A 321 -24.67 27.65 10.76
CA THR A 321 -23.71 27.28 11.80
C THR A 321 -22.90 26.06 11.40
N VAL A 322 -21.74 25.89 12.02
CA VAL A 322 -20.88 24.72 11.83
C VAL A 322 -21.58 23.41 12.23
N TYR A 323 -22.40 23.42 13.28
CA TYR A 323 -23.17 22.25 13.72
C TYR A 323 -24.20 21.81 12.67
N GLU A 324 -24.96 22.74 12.08
CA GLU A 324 -25.90 22.43 11.00
C GLU A 324 -25.20 21.77 9.82
N ALA A 325 -24.00 22.25 9.45
CA ALA A 325 -23.21 21.68 8.36
C ALA A 325 -22.75 20.25 8.68
N CYS A 326 -22.18 20.02 9.87
CA CYS A 326 -21.71 18.69 10.30
C CYS A 326 -22.86 17.69 10.44
N HIS A 327 -23.96 18.05 11.11
CA HIS A 327 -25.12 17.17 11.27
C HIS A 327 -25.74 16.79 9.92
N LYS A 328 -25.85 17.76 8.98
CA LYS A 328 -26.36 17.51 7.63
C LYS A 328 -25.45 16.56 6.84
N ALA A 329 -24.13 16.73 6.94
CA ALA A 329 -23.15 15.84 6.32
C ALA A 329 -23.17 14.43 6.93
N ALA A 330 -23.23 14.31 8.26
CA ALA A 330 -23.36 13.04 8.97
C ALA A 330 -24.65 12.30 8.56
N HIS A 331 -25.78 13.01 8.47
CA HIS A 331 -27.03 12.43 7.98
C HIS A 331 -26.88 11.90 6.54
N PHE A 332 -26.30 12.68 5.62
CA PHE A 332 -26.03 12.21 4.26
C PHE A 332 -25.13 10.97 4.25
N TYR A 333 -24.00 11.02 4.95
CA TYR A 333 -22.99 9.95 4.92
C TYR A 333 -23.47 8.69 5.66
N SER A 334 -24.40 8.81 6.61
CA SER A 334 -25.09 7.67 7.23
C SER A 334 -25.92 6.86 6.24
N MET A 335 -26.44 7.48 5.17
CA MET A 335 -27.17 6.78 4.11
C MET A 335 -26.26 5.88 3.26
N LEU A 336 -24.95 6.07 3.31
CA LEU A 336 -23.95 5.32 2.54
C LEU A 336 -23.30 4.17 3.34
N GLN A 337 -23.60 4.03 4.64
CA GLN A 337 -23.06 2.97 5.47
C GLN A 337 -23.66 1.60 5.09
N CYS A 338 -22.81 0.60 4.92
CA CYS A 338 -23.20 -0.78 4.65
C CYS A 338 -23.82 -1.45 5.89
N GLU A 339 -24.58 -2.54 5.69
CA GLU A 339 -25.35 -3.18 6.78
C GLU A 339 -24.48 -3.77 7.88
N ASP A 340 -23.29 -4.24 7.52
CA ASP A 340 -22.29 -4.81 8.42
C ASP A 340 -21.49 -3.73 9.17
N GLY A 341 -21.58 -2.46 8.74
CA GLY A 341 -21.15 -1.26 9.45
C GLY A 341 -19.98 -0.48 8.87
N HIS A 342 -19.37 -0.96 7.78
CA HIS A 342 -18.32 -0.22 7.07
C HIS A 342 -18.89 0.76 6.04
N TRP A 343 -18.02 1.59 5.45
CA TRP A 343 -18.32 2.37 4.25
C TRP A 343 -17.60 1.77 3.04
N ALA A 344 -18.35 1.38 2.02
CA ALA A 344 -17.83 0.89 0.75
C ALA A 344 -17.57 2.05 -0.23
N ALA A 345 -16.55 1.93 -1.07
CA ALA A 345 -16.02 3.03 -1.89
C ALA A 345 -15.18 2.59 -3.10
N ASP A 346 -15.16 3.43 -4.14
CA ASP A 346 -14.12 3.44 -5.19
C ASP A 346 -12.75 3.74 -4.58
N TYR A 347 -11.78 2.89 -4.94
CA TYR A 347 -10.37 2.94 -4.57
C TYR A 347 -9.48 2.64 -5.80
N GLY A 348 -9.93 3.06 -6.98
CA GLY A 348 -9.22 2.97 -8.25
C GLY A 348 -8.34 4.18 -8.52
N GLY A 349 -8.03 4.41 -9.81
CA GLY A 349 -7.19 5.52 -10.28
C GLY A 349 -5.97 5.06 -11.09
N PRO A 350 -5.17 4.08 -10.64
CA PRO A 350 -4.01 3.59 -11.40
C PRO A 350 -4.38 2.75 -12.63
N HIS A 351 -3.84 3.09 -13.80
CA HIS A 351 -4.18 2.45 -15.08
C HIS A 351 -3.43 1.14 -15.38
N PHE A 352 -2.42 0.77 -14.58
CA PHE A 352 -1.62 -0.45 -14.81
C PHE A 352 -2.15 -1.71 -14.10
N LEU A 353 -3.21 -1.59 -13.28
CA LEU A 353 -3.78 -2.70 -12.50
C LEU A 353 -4.63 -3.64 -13.36
N MET A 354 -5.73 -3.08 -13.90
CA MET A 354 -6.69 -3.80 -14.73
C MET A 354 -6.05 -4.49 -15.95
N PRO A 355 -5.08 -3.89 -16.68
CA PRO A 355 -4.38 -4.58 -17.76
C PRO A 355 -3.69 -5.87 -17.32
N GLY A 356 -3.11 -5.92 -16.12
CA GLY A 356 -2.53 -7.15 -15.58
C GLY A 356 -3.56 -8.26 -15.43
N LEU A 357 -4.73 -7.95 -14.89
CA LEU A 357 -5.85 -8.90 -14.77
C LEU A 357 -6.36 -9.37 -16.14
N VAL A 358 -6.48 -8.48 -17.12
CA VAL A 358 -6.87 -8.84 -18.50
C VAL A 358 -5.84 -9.74 -19.17
N VAL A 359 -4.54 -9.50 -18.92
CA VAL A 359 -3.47 -10.38 -19.38
C VAL A 359 -3.58 -11.77 -18.74
N ALA A 360 -3.84 -11.86 -17.43
CA ALA A 360 -4.07 -13.15 -16.77
C ALA A 360 -5.29 -13.89 -17.33
N TRP A 361 -6.44 -13.21 -17.45
CA TRP A 361 -7.67 -13.76 -18.03
C TRP A 361 -7.43 -14.32 -19.44
N TYR A 362 -6.72 -13.59 -20.29
CA TYR A 362 -6.40 -14.02 -21.64
C TYR A 362 -5.47 -15.25 -21.64
N ILE A 363 -4.40 -15.20 -20.84
CA ILE A 363 -3.42 -16.29 -20.69
C ILE A 363 -4.09 -17.58 -20.18
N MET A 364 -5.05 -17.44 -19.27
CA MET A 364 -5.85 -18.54 -18.70
C MET A 364 -6.95 -19.07 -19.63
N GLY A 365 -7.09 -18.53 -20.84
CA GLY A 365 -8.05 -19.00 -21.84
C GLY A 365 -9.45 -18.40 -21.73
N LYS A 366 -9.57 -17.20 -21.15
CA LYS A 366 -10.81 -16.44 -20.95
C LYS A 366 -11.91 -17.16 -20.15
N PRO A 367 -11.61 -17.68 -18.93
CA PRO A 367 -12.62 -18.29 -18.09
C PRO A 367 -13.72 -17.29 -17.69
N GLN A 368 -14.98 -17.63 -17.98
CA GLN A 368 -16.16 -16.80 -17.71
C GLN A 368 -16.43 -16.62 -16.20
N GLN A 369 -16.01 -17.57 -15.38
CA GLN A 369 -16.04 -17.48 -13.92
C GLN A 369 -15.13 -16.34 -13.39
N LEU A 370 -14.04 -16.02 -14.10
CA LEU A 370 -13.10 -14.97 -13.71
C LEU A 370 -13.60 -13.58 -14.14
N LEU A 371 -13.90 -13.43 -15.43
CA LEU A 371 -14.53 -12.24 -16.03
C LEU A 371 -15.56 -12.72 -17.06
N ASP A 372 -16.81 -12.30 -16.86
CA ASP A 372 -17.91 -12.56 -17.79
C ASP A 372 -18.08 -11.42 -18.83
N ASP A 373 -18.95 -11.65 -19.81
CA ASP A 373 -19.15 -10.72 -20.94
C ASP A 373 -19.71 -9.34 -20.50
N ASP A 374 -20.47 -9.28 -19.41
CA ASP A 374 -21.01 -8.03 -18.85
C ASP A 374 -19.88 -7.24 -18.18
N GLN A 375 -19.01 -7.92 -17.42
CA GLN A 375 -17.77 -7.33 -16.85
C GLN A 375 -16.82 -6.85 -17.95
N VAL A 376 -16.57 -7.66 -18.98
CA VAL A 376 -15.75 -7.29 -20.15
C VAL A 376 -16.28 -6.05 -20.85
N THR A 377 -17.60 -5.85 -20.89
CA THR A 377 -18.24 -4.67 -21.47
C THR A 377 -17.99 -3.41 -20.63
N LEU A 378 -18.12 -3.50 -19.30
CA LEU A 378 -17.84 -2.38 -18.39
C LEU A 378 -16.33 -2.03 -18.31
N LEU A 379 -15.44 -3.01 -18.41
CA LEU A 379 -13.98 -2.82 -18.49
C LEU A 379 -13.58 -2.07 -19.78
N LYS A 380 -14.20 -2.42 -20.93
CA LYS A 380 -14.02 -1.68 -22.18
C LYS A 380 -14.51 -0.24 -22.06
N HIS A 381 -15.65 -0.01 -21.41
CA HIS A 381 -16.17 1.34 -21.20
C HIS A 381 -15.16 2.21 -20.43
N TYR A 382 -14.63 1.70 -19.32
CA TYR A 382 -13.61 2.39 -18.52
C TYR A 382 -12.37 2.78 -19.34
N ILE A 383 -11.82 1.87 -20.14
CA ILE A 383 -10.70 2.22 -21.03
C ILE A 383 -11.07 3.34 -22.01
N LEU A 384 -12.24 3.24 -22.63
CA LEU A 384 -12.65 4.13 -23.73
C LEU A 384 -13.01 5.55 -23.26
N VAL A 385 -13.57 5.72 -22.06
CA VAL A 385 -13.87 7.05 -21.52
C VAL A 385 -12.62 7.78 -21.01
N HIS A 386 -11.62 7.03 -20.56
CA HIS A 386 -10.34 7.56 -20.04
C HIS A 386 -9.26 7.77 -21.12
N GLN A 387 -9.58 7.64 -22.41
CA GLN A 387 -8.63 7.94 -23.50
C GLN A 387 -8.46 9.46 -23.68
N GLN A 388 -7.21 9.94 -23.70
CA GLN A 388 -6.88 11.34 -23.92
C GLN A 388 -6.91 11.72 -25.42
N VAL A 389 -6.93 13.02 -25.73
CA VAL A 389 -7.09 13.52 -27.12
C VAL A 389 -5.90 13.18 -28.02
N ASP A 390 -4.73 12.92 -27.44
CA ASP A 390 -3.53 12.42 -28.13
C ASP A 390 -3.62 10.92 -28.47
N GLY A 391 -4.63 10.21 -27.94
CA GLY A 391 -4.84 8.78 -28.13
C GLY A 391 -4.26 7.89 -27.04
N GLY A 392 -3.51 8.45 -26.09
CA GLY A 392 -2.87 7.69 -25.02
C GLY A 392 -3.69 7.61 -23.73
N TRP A 393 -3.04 7.00 -22.73
CA TRP A 393 -3.47 6.94 -21.33
C TRP A 393 -2.29 7.18 -20.40
N GLY A 394 -2.53 7.92 -19.32
CA GLY A 394 -1.52 8.15 -18.28
C GLY A 394 -1.35 6.97 -17.32
N THR A 395 -0.38 7.05 -16.40
CA THR A 395 -0.14 6.03 -15.37
C THR A 395 -1.32 5.90 -14.38
N HIS A 396 -2.08 6.99 -14.21
CA HIS A 396 -3.34 7.06 -13.47
C HIS A 396 -4.29 8.07 -14.16
N ILE A 397 -5.55 8.13 -13.72
CA ILE A 397 -6.63 8.95 -14.29
C ILE A 397 -6.34 10.47 -14.40
N GLU A 398 -5.41 11.02 -13.62
CA GLU A 398 -5.00 12.44 -13.70
C GLU A 398 -3.62 12.66 -14.34
N SER A 399 -2.95 11.58 -14.76
CA SER A 399 -1.64 11.66 -15.39
C SER A 399 -1.77 11.97 -16.88
N PRO A 400 -0.87 12.77 -17.51
CA PRO A 400 -0.80 12.87 -18.96
C PRO A 400 -0.48 11.51 -19.59
N SER A 401 -0.75 11.33 -20.87
CA SER A 401 -0.43 10.09 -21.59
C SER A 401 1.05 9.66 -21.44
N THR A 402 1.25 8.36 -21.21
CA THR A 402 2.55 7.74 -20.90
C THR A 402 2.74 6.46 -21.72
N MET A 403 3.97 5.99 -21.93
CA MET A 403 4.18 4.69 -22.58
C MET A 403 3.81 3.54 -21.64
N PHE A 404 4.08 3.66 -20.34
CA PHE A 404 3.66 2.67 -19.34
C PHE A 404 2.14 2.45 -19.35
N GLY A 405 1.35 3.53 -19.24
CA GLY A 405 -0.11 3.47 -19.28
C GLY A 405 -0.64 3.03 -20.65
N SER A 406 -0.21 3.72 -21.72
CA SER A 406 -0.77 3.51 -23.06
C SER A 406 -0.49 2.12 -23.63
N VAL A 407 0.71 1.56 -23.44
CA VAL A 407 1.04 0.22 -23.95
C VAL A 407 0.21 -0.85 -23.25
N LEU A 408 0.08 -0.78 -21.92
CA LEU A 408 -0.70 -1.76 -21.16
C LEU A 408 -2.20 -1.64 -21.46
N ILE A 409 -2.75 -0.43 -21.49
CA ILE A 409 -4.17 -0.20 -21.79
C ILE A 409 -4.50 -0.59 -23.25
N TYR A 410 -3.63 -0.27 -24.22
CA TYR A 410 -3.80 -0.69 -25.61
C TYR A 410 -3.86 -2.23 -25.73
N VAL A 411 -2.91 -2.93 -25.11
CA VAL A 411 -2.90 -4.39 -25.09
C VAL A 411 -4.17 -4.92 -24.44
N ALA A 412 -4.57 -4.42 -23.26
CA ALA A 412 -5.80 -4.84 -22.59
C ALA A 412 -7.05 -4.65 -23.49
N LEU A 413 -7.17 -3.51 -24.16
CA LEU A 413 -8.28 -3.19 -25.06
C LEU A 413 -8.36 -4.19 -26.23
N ARG A 414 -7.22 -4.56 -26.82
CA ARG A 414 -7.12 -5.59 -27.88
C ARG A 414 -7.47 -6.98 -27.35
N LEU A 415 -6.95 -7.38 -26.18
CA LEU A 415 -7.23 -8.69 -25.54
C LEU A 415 -8.71 -8.88 -25.14
N LEU A 416 -9.37 -7.80 -24.70
CA LEU A 416 -10.82 -7.71 -24.47
C LEU A 416 -11.65 -7.84 -25.77
N GLY A 417 -11.00 -7.82 -26.94
CA GLY A 417 -11.62 -8.08 -28.24
C GLY A 417 -12.05 -6.83 -29.01
N VAL A 418 -11.48 -5.65 -28.70
CA VAL A 418 -11.70 -4.46 -29.53
C VAL A 418 -10.84 -4.54 -30.81
N PRO A 419 -11.42 -4.35 -32.02
CA PRO A 419 -10.68 -4.43 -33.29
C PRO A 419 -9.53 -3.43 -33.43
N ALA A 420 -8.54 -3.75 -34.27
CA ALA A 420 -7.37 -2.90 -34.51
C ALA A 420 -7.73 -1.57 -35.22
N ASP A 421 -8.75 -1.59 -36.07
CA ASP A 421 -9.30 -0.46 -36.83
C ASP A 421 -10.31 0.37 -36.04
N HIS A 422 -10.69 -0.07 -34.82
CA HIS A 422 -11.48 0.74 -33.91
C HIS A 422 -10.76 2.07 -33.62
N ARG A 423 -11.49 3.19 -33.66
CA ARG A 423 -10.93 4.55 -33.54
C ARG A 423 -9.95 4.70 -32.37
N ALA A 424 -10.31 4.18 -31.20
CA ALA A 424 -9.45 4.24 -30.02
C ALA A 424 -8.11 3.52 -30.23
N CYS A 425 -8.12 2.34 -30.86
CA CYS A 425 -6.91 1.58 -31.16
C CYS A 425 -6.04 2.27 -32.23
N VAL A 426 -6.66 2.93 -33.21
CA VAL A 426 -5.94 3.73 -34.22
C VAL A 426 -5.21 4.91 -33.57
N LEU A 427 -5.91 5.69 -32.74
CA LEU A 427 -5.32 6.84 -32.03
C LEU A 427 -4.22 6.39 -31.06
N ALA A 428 -4.44 5.30 -30.34
CA ALA A 428 -3.43 4.72 -29.45
C ALA A 428 -2.14 4.33 -30.20
N ARG A 429 -2.22 3.70 -31.38
CA ARG A 429 -1.02 3.41 -32.17
C ARG A 429 -0.31 4.65 -32.67
N ILE A 430 -1.04 5.72 -33.05
CA ILE A 430 -0.42 7.01 -33.40
C ILE A 430 0.39 7.54 -32.22
N PHE A 431 -0.19 7.58 -31.02
CA PHE A 431 0.53 7.96 -29.79
C PHE A 431 1.77 7.09 -29.55
N LEU A 432 1.64 5.76 -29.63
CA LEU A 432 2.74 4.83 -29.41
C LEU A 432 3.88 5.03 -30.43
N ASP A 433 3.54 5.25 -31.70
CA ASP A 433 4.51 5.43 -32.78
C ASP A 433 5.30 6.74 -32.64
N GLU A 434 4.62 7.84 -32.29
CA GLU A 434 5.25 9.14 -32.00
C GLU A 434 6.23 9.07 -30.81
N HIS A 435 6.01 8.13 -29.89
CA HIS A 435 6.85 7.90 -28.71
C HIS A 435 7.79 6.68 -28.83
N GLY A 436 8.02 6.17 -30.05
CA GLY A 436 9.05 5.17 -30.35
C GLY A 436 8.64 3.69 -30.19
N GLY A 437 7.34 3.42 -29.99
CA GLY A 437 6.76 2.08 -29.83
C GLY A 437 7.08 1.41 -28.50
N ALA A 438 6.60 0.19 -28.31
CA ALA A 438 6.63 -0.50 -27.01
C ALA A 438 8.04 -0.85 -26.47
N LEU A 439 9.12 -0.54 -27.21
CA LEU A 439 10.50 -0.65 -26.71
C LEU A 439 10.82 0.36 -25.59
N TYR A 440 10.11 1.49 -25.54
CA TYR A 440 10.31 2.58 -24.57
C TYR A 440 9.34 2.54 -23.38
N THR A 441 8.52 1.49 -23.24
CA THR A 441 7.67 1.31 -22.05
C THR A 441 8.50 0.95 -20.79
N SER A 442 7.90 1.02 -19.61
CA SER A 442 8.56 0.67 -18.32
C SER A 442 8.79 -0.84 -18.16
N SER A 443 9.70 -1.23 -17.27
CA SER A 443 9.99 -2.62 -16.93
C SER A 443 8.75 -3.45 -16.60
N TRP A 444 7.83 -2.92 -15.78
CA TRP A 444 6.60 -3.62 -15.42
C TRP A 444 5.68 -3.87 -16.63
N SER A 445 5.61 -2.94 -17.59
CA SER A 445 4.91 -3.19 -18.85
C SER A 445 5.64 -4.23 -19.70
N LYS A 446 6.96 -4.09 -19.88
CA LYS A 446 7.79 -5.09 -20.58
C LYS A 446 7.61 -6.50 -20.00
N PHE A 447 7.45 -6.63 -18.69
CA PHE A 447 7.19 -7.90 -18.02
C PHE A 447 5.90 -8.57 -18.52
N TYR A 448 4.76 -7.86 -18.51
CA TYR A 448 3.50 -8.40 -19.04
C TYR A 448 3.56 -8.70 -20.55
N LEU A 449 4.29 -7.89 -21.33
CA LEU A 449 4.54 -8.15 -22.75
C LEU A 449 5.33 -9.47 -22.95
N CYS A 450 6.29 -9.77 -22.08
CA CYS A 450 6.99 -11.06 -22.07
C CYS A 450 6.07 -12.23 -21.73
N LEU A 451 5.18 -12.09 -20.73
CA LEU A 451 4.21 -13.14 -20.39
C LEU A 451 3.27 -13.48 -21.56
N LEU A 452 2.85 -12.48 -22.36
CA LEU A 452 2.04 -12.68 -23.55
C LEU A 452 2.82 -13.25 -24.76
N GLY A 453 4.15 -13.17 -24.76
CA GLY A 453 4.98 -13.49 -25.92
C GLY A 453 5.03 -12.39 -26.99
N VAL A 454 4.61 -11.17 -26.66
CA VAL A 454 4.78 -9.97 -27.51
C VAL A 454 6.03 -9.16 -27.16
N MET A 455 6.87 -9.65 -26.24
CA MET A 455 8.26 -9.23 -26.06
C MET A 455 9.12 -10.46 -25.74
N ASP A 456 10.33 -10.53 -26.30
CA ASP A 456 11.31 -11.57 -25.91
C ASP A 456 11.89 -11.23 -24.52
N TRP A 457 12.09 -12.24 -23.66
CA TRP A 457 12.66 -12.06 -22.31
C TRP A 457 14.03 -11.37 -22.29
N ARG A 458 14.80 -11.36 -23.39
CA ARG A 458 16.04 -10.58 -23.56
C ARG A 458 15.80 -9.06 -23.57
N GLY A 459 14.57 -8.62 -23.79
CA GLY A 459 14.12 -7.22 -23.76
C GLY A 459 13.77 -6.73 -22.36
N HIS A 460 13.73 -7.63 -21.37
CA HIS A 460 13.47 -7.30 -19.97
C HIS A 460 14.78 -7.39 -19.15
N ASN A 461 14.87 -6.61 -18.07
CA ASN A 461 15.99 -6.71 -17.12
C ASN A 461 15.84 -7.98 -16.24
N SER A 462 16.92 -8.49 -15.65
CA SER A 462 16.83 -9.76 -14.89
C SER A 462 16.06 -9.60 -13.58
N VAL A 463 15.17 -10.56 -13.29
CA VAL A 463 14.52 -10.75 -11.98
C VAL A 463 14.88 -12.14 -11.45
N PRO A 464 16.11 -12.36 -10.97
CA PRO A 464 16.62 -13.71 -10.66
C PRO A 464 15.99 -14.28 -9.37
N PRO A 465 15.23 -15.39 -9.42
CA PRO A 465 14.65 -16.01 -8.21
C PRO A 465 15.73 -16.59 -7.27
N GLU A 466 16.98 -16.74 -7.73
CA GLU A 466 18.11 -17.15 -6.89
C GLU A 466 18.43 -16.16 -5.76
N MET A 467 17.97 -14.91 -5.84
CA MET A 467 18.18 -13.92 -4.76
C MET A 467 17.51 -14.33 -3.44
N TRP A 468 16.46 -15.15 -3.49
CA TRP A 468 15.79 -15.72 -2.31
C TRP A 468 16.59 -16.83 -1.61
N LEU A 469 17.68 -17.31 -2.22
CA LEU A 469 18.57 -18.32 -1.64
C LEU A 469 19.81 -17.70 -0.98
N LEU A 470 19.93 -16.36 -1.01
CA LEU A 470 20.96 -15.65 -0.28
C LEU A 470 20.71 -15.82 1.24
N PRO A 471 21.74 -15.83 2.10
CA PRO A 471 21.53 -15.83 3.55
C PRO A 471 20.75 -14.59 4.01
N ASN A 472 19.89 -14.71 5.03
CA ASN A 472 19.10 -13.57 5.55
C ASN A 472 19.95 -12.37 6.03
N TRP A 473 21.22 -12.58 6.39
CA TRP A 473 22.17 -11.51 6.74
C TRP A 473 22.73 -10.74 5.52
N PHE A 474 22.49 -11.23 4.30
CA PHE A 474 23.10 -10.70 3.09
C PHE A 474 22.53 -9.31 2.74
N PRO A 475 23.35 -8.33 2.30
CA PRO A 475 22.96 -6.92 2.37
C PRO A 475 21.94 -6.44 1.35
N PHE A 476 21.54 -7.29 0.39
CA PHE A 476 20.44 -7.03 -0.55
C PHE A 476 19.45 -8.19 -0.63
N HIS A 477 19.33 -8.97 0.46
CA HIS A 477 18.36 -10.07 0.54
C HIS A 477 16.91 -9.56 0.33
N PRO A 478 16.08 -10.18 -0.55
CA PRO A 478 14.74 -9.68 -0.86
C PRO A 478 13.79 -9.57 0.34
N GLY A 479 13.89 -10.46 1.34
CA GLY A 479 13.14 -10.37 2.60
C GLY A 479 13.42 -9.13 3.47
N ARG A 480 14.39 -8.30 3.08
CA ARG A 480 14.66 -6.97 3.68
C ARG A 480 14.03 -5.80 2.90
N MET A 481 13.50 -6.07 1.71
CA MET A 481 12.81 -5.06 0.91
C MET A 481 11.39 -4.83 1.46
N TRP A 482 10.82 -3.66 1.13
CA TRP A 482 9.41 -3.35 1.39
C TRP A 482 8.49 -4.49 0.93
N CYS A 483 7.44 -4.75 1.69
CA CYS A 483 6.51 -5.85 1.44
C CYS A 483 5.91 -5.80 0.02
N HIS A 484 5.35 -4.66 -0.41
CA HIS A 484 4.81 -4.50 -1.76
C HIS A 484 5.84 -4.79 -2.86
N ALA A 485 7.06 -4.26 -2.72
CA ALA A 485 8.13 -4.53 -3.67
C ALA A 485 8.47 -6.02 -3.73
N ARG A 486 8.75 -6.66 -2.58
CA ARG A 486 9.17 -8.08 -2.59
C ARG A 486 8.04 -9.01 -3.01
N MET A 487 6.79 -8.73 -2.66
CA MET A 487 5.63 -9.56 -2.99
C MET A 487 5.20 -9.40 -4.46
N VAL A 488 5.51 -8.29 -5.12
CA VAL A 488 5.42 -8.19 -6.59
C VAL A 488 6.62 -8.88 -7.27
N TYR A 489 7.84 -8.67 -6.79
CA TYR A 489 9.04 -9.27 -7.40
C TYR A 489 9.18 -10.79 -7.15
N LEU A 490 8.46 -11.36 -6.18
CA LEU A 490 8.39 -12.80 -5.89
C LEU A 490 7.80 -13.62 -7.07
N PRO A 491 6.53 -13.44 -7.48
CA PRO A 491 5.98 -14.11 -8.66
C PRO A 491 6.66 -13.66 -9.95
N MET A 492 7.14 -12.40 -10.04
CA MET A 492 7.96 -11.99 -11.19
C MET A 492 9.22 -12.84 -11.33
N GLY A 493 9.91 -13.12 -10.22
CA GLY A 493 11.09 -13.99 -10.18
C GLY A 493 10.76 -15.44 -10.54
N TYR A 494 9.63 -15.97 -10.07
CA TYR A 494 9.15 -17.30 -10.47
C TYR A 494 8.93 -17.39 -11.99
N LEU A 495 8.16 -16.46 -12.56
CA LEU A 495 7.81 -16.45 -13.99
C LEU A 495 9.02 -16.17 -14.88
N TYR A 496 9.89 -15.23 -14.48
CA TYR A 496 11.16 -14.96 -15.15
C TYR A 496 12.09 -16.19 -15.10
N GLY A 497 12.20 -16.84 -13.94
CA GLY A 497 13.02 -18.04 -13.73
C GLY A 497 12.61 -19.20 -14.63
N ASN A 498 11.31 -19.38 -14.85
CA ASN A 498 10.76 -20.36 -15.79
C ASN A 498 10.75 -19.88 -17.25
N ARG A 499 11.02 -18.59 -17.52
CA ARG A 499 10.84 -17.92 -18.82
C ARG A 499 9.44 -18.16 -19.38
N TYR A 500 8.43 -17.99 -18.53
CA TYR A 500 7.04 -18.22 -18.90
C TYR A 500 6.62 -17.36 -20.10
N VAL A 501 5.91 -17.99 -21.04
CA VAL A 501 5.26 -17.33 -22.18
C VAL A 501 3.90 -18.00 -22.37
N TYR A 502 2.89 -17.23 -22.75
CA TYR A 502 1.57 -17.71 -23.13
C TYR A 502 1.68 -18.86 -24.14
N ARG A 503 1.12 -20.02 -23.78
CA ARG A 503 1.36 -21.29 -24.51
C ARG A 503 0.96 -21.27 -25.98
N LYS A 504 0.04 -20.40 -26.39
CA LYS A 504 -0.43 -20.27 -27.77
C LYS A 504 0.13 -19.05 -28.49
N ALA A 505 1.15 -18.37 -27.95
CA ALA A 505 1.67 -17.10 -28.50
C ALA A 505 2.10 -17.17 -29.98
N GLU A 506 2.55 -18.33 -30.46
CA GLU A 506 2.93 -18.53 -31.87
C GLU A 506 1.76 -18.93 -32.79
N GLU A 507 0.65 -19.39 -32.22
CA GLU A 507 -0.55 -19.86 -32.96
C GLU A 507 -1.69 -18.82 -32.95
N ASP A 508 -1.68 -17.90 -31.97
CA ASP A 508 -2.73 -16.92 -31.75
C ASP A 508 -2.59 -15.72 -32.72
N PRO A 509 -3.58 -15.50 -33.62
CA PRO A 509 -3.54 -14.38 -34.57
C PRO A 509 -3.48 -13.01 -33.90
N LEU A 510 -4.09 -12.84 -32.71
CA LEU A 510 -4.08 -11.56 -31.99
C LEU A 510 -2.69 -11.26 -31.41
N ILE A 511 -1.95 -12.27 -30.99
CA ILE A 511 -0.55 -12.11 -30.54
C ILE A 511 0.33 -11.74 -31.75
N ALA A 512 0.10 -12.36 -32.91
CA ALA A 512 0.78 -11.99 -34.15
C ALA A 512 0.42 -10.57 -34.64
N ASP A 513 -0.82 -10.11 -34.46
CA ASP A 513 -1.23 -8.72 -34.67
C ASP A 513 -0.52 -7.77 -33.72
N LEU A 514 -0.56 -8.04 -32.41
CA LEU A 514 0.10 -7.20 -31.39
C LEU A 514 1.61 -7.06 -31.63
N ARG A 515 2.29 -8.11 -32.09
CA ARG A 515 3.71 -8.06 -32.50
C ARG A 515 3.97 -7.09 -33.67
N ARG A 516 3.00 -6.86 -34.56
CA ARG A 516 3.08 -5.85 -35.64
C ARG A 516 2.67 -4.48 -35.14
N GLU A 517 1.60 -4.40 -34.34
CA GLU A 517 0.99 -3.17 -33.84
C GLU A 517 1.87 -2.42 -32.82
N LEU A 518 2.67 -3.13 -32.02
CA LEU A 518 3.51 -2.55 -30.95
C LEU A 518 4.93 -2.18 -31.39
N TYR A 519 5.38 -2.71 -32.53
CA TYR A 519 6.74 -2.52 -33.07
C TYR A 519 6.76 -2.25 -34.59
N PRO A 520 5.93 -1.33 -35.14
CA PRO A 520 5.79 -1.15 -36.58
C PRO A 520 7.07 -0.66 -37.29
N GLN A 521 8.05 -0.15 -36.54
CA GLN A 521 9.37 0.19 -37.08
C GLN A 521 10.24 -1.04 -37.44
N TYR A 522 9.81 -2.27 -37.08
CA TYR A 522 10.45 -3.52 -37.47
C TYR A 522 9.54 -4.35 -38.39
N LYS A 523 10.00 -4.62 -39.62
CA LYS A 523 9.27 -5.47 -40.58
C LYS A 523 9.19 -6.94 -40.17
N ASP A 524 10.13 -7.39 -39.35
CA ASP A 524 10.17 -8.73 -38.78
C ASP A 524 10.49 -8.62 -37.28
N TYR A 525 9.56 -9.13 -36.45
CA TYR A 525 9.66 -9.21 -35.00
C TYR A 525 10.92 -9.94 -34.53
N SER A 526 11.45 -10.91 -35.31
CA SER A 526 12.67 -11.64 -34.98
C SER A 526 13.94 -10.75 -35.00
N THR A 527 13.90 -9.63 -35.73
CA THR A 527 15.04 -8.72 -35.92
C THR A 527 15.20 -7.66 -34.82
N ILE A 528 14.26 -7.58 -33.88
CA ILE A 528 14.27 -6.59 -32.80
C ILE A 528 15.49 -6.83 -31.89
N PRO A 529 16.34 -5.80 -31.63
CA PRO A 529 17.60 -5.96 -30.90
C PRO A 529 17.38 -5.95 -29.37
N TRP A 530 16.53 -6.84 -28.86
CA TRP A 530 16.04 -6.90 -27.48
C TRP A 530 17.06 -6.58 -26.38
N MET A 531 18.25 -7.19 -26.44
CA MET A 531 19.32 -6.97 -25.44
C MET A 531 19.81 -5.52 -25.36
N LYS A 532 19.69 -4.74 -26.45
CA LYS A 532 20.07 -3.32 -26.51
C LYS A 532 18.97 -2.39 -25.97
N THR A 533 17.71 -2.82 -26.02
CA THR A 533 16.52 -2.01 -25.70
C THR A 533 16.01 -2.22 -24.27
N ARG A 534 16.55 -3.19 -23.52
CA ARG A 534 16.11 -3.48 -22.14
C ARG A 534 16.14 -2.26 -21.20
N HIS A 535 17.12 -1.38 -21.37
CA HIS A 535 17.32 -0.15 -20.59
C HIS A 535 16.70 1.10 -21.23
N TRP A 536 15.93 0.96 -22.32
CA TRP A 536 15.23 2.09 -22.94
C TRP A 536 13.92 2.34 -22.19
N ILE A 537 13.65 3.61 -21.89
CA ILE A 537 12.39 4.07 -21.32
C ILE A 537 12.10 5.48 -21.86
N ALA A 538 10.82 5.80 -22.06
CA ALA A 538 10.38 7.14 -22.42
C ALA A 538 10.69 8.14 -21.29
N GLU A 539 11.08 9.36 -21.66
CA GLU A 539 11.37 10.42 -20.68
C GLU A 539 10.14 10.77 -19.81
N THR A 540 8.95 10.67 -20.39
CA THR A 540 7.66 10.88 -19.70
C THR A 540 7.40 9.86 -18.59
N ASP A 541 7.94 8.64 -18.69
CA ASP A 541 7.83 7.57 -17.69
C ASP A 541 9.00 7.54 -16.68
N ASN A 542 10.12 8.20 -16.99
CA ASN A 542 11.39 8.06 -16.26
C ASN A 542 11.42 8.88 -14.95
N TYR A 543 10.49 8.60 -14.03
CA TYR A 543 10.36 9.30 -12.74
C TYR A 543 11.59 9.07 -11.82
N SER A 544 12.06 7.84 -11.74
CA SER A 544 13.15 7.36 -10.89
C SER A 544 14.22 6.71 -11.78
N PRO A 545 15.13 7.50 -12.40
CA PRO A 545 16.10 6.98 -13.36
C PRO A 545 16.99 5.89 -12.74
N ILE A 546 17.04 4.72 -13.41
CA ILE A 546 17.80 3.55 -12.95
C ILE A 546 19.23 3.97 -12.56
N PRO A 547 19.61 3.86 -11.27
CA PRO A 547 20.94 4.25 -10.83
C PRO A 547 22.03 3.47 -11.56
N TRP A 548 23.20 4.10 -11.75
CA TRP A 548 24.32 3.47 -12.47
C TRP A 548 24.75 2.13 -11.84
N VAL A 549 24.59 1.99 -10.52
CA VAL A 549 24.80 0.74 -9.77
C VAL A 549 23.83 -0.33 -10.28
N MET A 550 22.52 -0.09 -10.22
CA MET A 550 21.53 -1.06 -10.68
C MET A 550 21.67 -1.38 -12.19
N LYS A 551 21.94 -0.37 -13.02
CA LYS A 551 22.22 -0.57 -14.45
C LYS A 551 23.43 -1.47 -14.69
N THR A 552 24.48 -1.35 -13.87
CA THR A 552 25.68 -2.19 -13.92
C THR A 552 25.39 -3.60 -13.42
N VAL A 553 24.67 -3.75 -12.30
CA VAL A 553 24.22 -5.05 -11.78
C VAL A 553 23.38 -5.78 -12.83
N GLN A 554 22.43 -5.11 -13.48
CA GLN A 554 21.62 -5.70 -14.55
C GLN A 554 22.43 -6.07 -15.79
N ASN A 555 23.47 -5.31 -16.14
CA ASN A 555 24.39 -5.68 -17.22
C ASN A 555 25.18 -6.96 -16.89
N ILE A 556 25.62 -7.12 -15.64
CA ILE A 556 26.31 -8.33 -15.14
C ILE A 556 25.34 -9.53 -15.12
N LEU A 557 24.13 -9.33 -14.57
CA LEU A 557 23.09 -10.36 -14.55
C LEU A 557 22.72 -10.83 -15.95
N ALA A 558 22.57 -9.93 -16.92
CA ALA A 558 22.29 -10.32 -18.29
C ALA A 558 23.42 -11.16 -18.93
N ARG A 559 24.69 -10.89 -18.60
CA ARG A 559 25.81 -11.76 -19.01
C ARG A 559 25.79 -13.10 -18.28
N TYR A 560 25.41 -13.15 -17.00
CA TYR A 560 25.19 -14.39 -16.26
C TYR A 560 24.08 -15.26 -16.88
N GLU A 561 22.99 -14.65 -17.36
CA GLU A 561 21.92 -15.34 -18.08
C GLU A 561 22.43 -16.03 -19.36
N GLU A 562 23.25 -15.34 -20.15
CA GLU A 562 23.86 -15.88 -21.39
C GLU A 562 24.98 -16.91 -21.14
N TRP A 563 25.64 -16.89 -19.98
CA TRP A 563 26.86 -17.67 -19.78
C TRP A 563 26.60 -19.18 -19.81
N SER A 564 27.24 -19.88 -20.75
CA SER A 564 27.11 -21.32 -20.97
C SER A 564 27.91 -22.19 -19.99
N ILE A 565 29.05 -21.68 -19.49
CA ILE A 565 30.02 -22.45 -18.68
C ILE A 565 29.40 -22.97 -17.37
N PHE A 566 28.56 -22.17 -16.72
CA PHE A 566 27.93 -22.51 -15.44
C PHE A 566 26.52 -23.08 -15.55
N GLN A 567 26.06 -23.49 -16.74
CA GLN A 567 24.66 -23.86 -16.98
C GLN A 567 24.09 -24.95 -16.06
N PRO A 568 24.79 -26.07 -15.76
CA PRO A 568 24.26 -27.09 -14.84
C PRO A 568 24.02 -26.53 -13.43
N PHE A 569 24.98 -25.75 -12.91
CA PHE A 569 24.88 -25.11 -11.60
C PHE A 569 23.79 -24.03 -11.58
N LYS A 570 23.78 -23.11 -12.56
CA LYS A 570 22.73 -22.09 -12.72
C LYS A 570 21.35 -22.73 -12.77
N LYS A 571 21.14 -23.79 -13.57
CA LYS A 571 19.86 -24.49 -13.66
C LYS A 571 19.43 -25.13 -12.33
N HIS A 572 20.37 -25.66 -11.55
CA HIS A 572 20.11 -26.21 -10.22
C HIS A 572 19.68 -25.12 -9.23
N VAL A 573 20.47 -24.06 -9.08
CA VAL A 573 20.17 -22.94 -8.17
C VAL A 573 18.89 -22.21 -8.59
N ARG A 574 18.66 -22.03 -9.90
CA ARG A 574 17.39 -21.51 -10.43
C ARG A 574 16.19 -22.34 -10.03
N LYS A 575 16.28 -23.67 -10.13
CA LYS A 575 15.19 -24.56 -9.70
C LYS A 575 14.92 -24.42 -8.21
N MET A 576 15.96 -24.30 -7.38
CA MET A 576 15.79 -24.03 -5.94
C MET A 576 15.07 -22.69 -5.68
N GLY A 577 15.47 -21.61 -6.37
CA GLY A 577 14.86 -20.29 -6.21
C GLY A 577 13.40 -20.25 -6.70
N VAL A 578 13.11 -20.90 -7.82
CA VAL A 578 11.75 -21.09 -8.36
C VAL A 578 10.88 -21.89 -7.39
N ASN A 579 11.41 -22.98 -6.82
CA ASN A 579 10.70 -23.80 -5.83
C ASN A 579 10.40 -23.01 -4.54
N PHE A 580 11.39 -22.28 -4.01
CA PHE A 580 11.18 -21.40 -2.85
C PHE A 580 10.15 -20.30 -3.15
N SER A 581 10.20 -19.72 -4.36
CA SER A 581 9.24 -18.69 -4.76
C SER A 581 7.82 -19.24 -4.75
N LEU A 582 7.61 -20.46 -5.25
CA LEU A 582 6.32 -21.15 -5.22
C LEU A 582 5.85 -21.49 -3.79
N GLU A 583 6.78 -21.90 -2.91
CA GLU A 583 6.47 -22.18 -1.51
C GLU A 583 6.08 -20.90 -0.73
N TYR A 584 6.70 -19.76 -1.04
CA TYR A 584 6.35 -18.48 -0.43
C TYR A 584 5.04 -17.91 -1.00
N MET A 585 4.74 -18.11 -2.29
CA MET A 585 3.41 -17.79 -2.83
C MET A 585 2.32 -18.65 -2.17
N ASP A 586 2.55 -19.96 -1.98
CA ASP A 586 1.64 -20.84 -1.22
C ASP A 586 1.37 -20.34 0.21
N ALA A 587 2.38 -19.77 0.87
CA ALA A 587 2.23 -19.16 2.19
C ALA A 587 1.41 -17.86 2.14
N GLU A 588 1.72 -16.94 1.22
CA GLU A 588 0.97 -15.67 1.06
C GLU A 588 -0.50 -15.91 0.70
N ASP A 589 -0.78 -16.77 -0.28
CA ASP A 589 -2.12 -17.18 -0.69
C ASP A 589 -2.94 -17.63 0.53
N LEU A 590 -2.35 -18.49 1.36
CA LEU A 590 -3.00 -18.99 2.58
C LEU A 590 -3.13 -17.91 3.66
N GLN A 591 -2.11 -17.10 3.89
CA GLN A 591 -2.09 -16.03 4.91
C GLN A 591 -3.02 -14.85 4.58
N THR A 592 -3.45 -14.71 3.32
CA THR A 592 -4.30 -13.61 2.83
C THR A 592 -5.64 -14.08 2.26
N ASN A 593 -6.00 -15.35 2.45
CA ASN A 593 -7.24 -15.92 1.88
C ASN A 593 -7.35 -15.76 0.35
N TYR A 594 -6.22 -15.88 -0.37
CA TYR A 594 -6.04 -15.69 -1.81
C TYR A 594 -6.34 -14.27 -2.34
N ILE A 595 -6.36 -13.27 -1.43
CA ILE A 595 -6.49 -11.84 -1.75
C ILE A 595 -5.13 -11.25 -2.13
N ASP A 596 -4.05 -11.75 -1.52
CA ASP A 596 -2.66 -11.25 -1.62
C ASP A 596 -2.49 -9.81 -1.11
N ILE A 597 -1.25 -9.31 -0.95
CA ILE A 597 -1.01 -7.96 -0.42
C ILE A 597 -1.67 -6.86 -1.27
N GLY A 598 -1.84 -7.08 -2.57
CA GLY A 598 -2.42 -6.12 -3.49
C GLY A 598 -2.58 -6.66 -4.92
N PRO A 599 -3.21 -5.88 -5.82
CA PRO A 599 -3.74 -6.35 -7.11
C PRO A 599 -2.66 -6.92 -8.07
N VAL A 600 -1.47 -6.31 -8.08
CA VAL A 600 -0.37 -6.76 -8.96
C VAL A 600 0.21 -8.09 -8.48
N ASN A 601 0.45 -8.24 -7.17
CA ASN A 601 0.86 -9.51 -6.56
C ASN A 601 -0.21 -10.58 -6.80
N LYS A 602 -1.50 -10.26 -6.55
CA LYS A 602 -2.64 -11.15 -6.77
C LYS A 602 -2.70 -11.75 -8.16
N VAL A 603 -2.54 -10.90 -9.18
CA VAL A 603 -2.57 -11.31 -10.59
C VAL A 603 -1.38 -12.19 -10.92
N LEU A 604 -0.19 -11.87 -10.42
CA LEU A 604 1.04 -12.59 -10.75
C LEU A 604 1.20 -13.92 -9.96
N ASN A 605 0.71 -14.01 -8.71
CA ASN A 605 0.55 -15.28 -7.99
C ASN A 605 -0.39 -16.22 -8.77
N MET A 606 -1.57 -15.71 -9.17
CA MET A 606 -2.55 -16.49 -9.93
C MET A 606 -1.99 -17.03 -11.26
N ILE A 607 -1.24 -16.23 -12.04
CA ILE A 607 -0.55 -16.72 -13.25
C ILE A 607 0.53 -17.76 -12.88
N SER A 608 1.26 -17.55 -11.78
CA SER A 608 2.33 -18.46 -11.33
C SER A 608 1.78 -19.82 -10.92
N HIS A 609 0.68 -19.86 -10.17
CA HIS A 609 -0.02 -21.10 -9.84
C HIS A 609 -0.63 -21.73 -11.08
N PHE A 610 -1.24 -20.96 -12.00
CA PHE A 610 -1.77 -21.51 -13.26
C PHE A 610 -0.66 -22.16 -14.11
N HIS A 611 0.55 -21.60 -14.11
CA HIS A 611 1.71 -22.27 -14.70
C HIS A 611 2.09 -23.56 -13.94
N ALA A 612 2.21 -23.47 -12.61
CA ALA A 612 2.64 -24.57 -11.74
C ALA A 612 1.70 -25.80 -11.79
N THR A 613 0.38 -25.59 -11.89
CA THR A 613 -0.64 -26.65 -11.98
C THR A 613 -0.76 -27.23 -13.39
N GLY A 614 0.14 -26.88 -14.31
CA GLY A 614 0.07 -27.37 -15.68
C GLY A 614 -1.02 -26.69 -16.51
N GLY A 615 -1.61 -25.59 -16.05
CA GLY A 615 -2.70 -24.88 -16.74
C GLY A 615 -4.08 -25.42 -16.42
N ASP A 616 -4.23 -26.14 -15.31
CA ASP A 616 -5.52 -26.67 -14.87
C ASP A 616 -6.33 -25.59 -14.13
N LEU A 617 -7.44 -25.17 -14.74
CA LEU A 617 -8.40 -24.22 -14.16
C LEU A 617 -9.25 -24.84 -13.03
N LYS A 618 -9.31 -26.17 -12.92
CA LYS A 618 -10.08 -26.88 -11.89
C LYS A 618 -9.28 -27.09 -10.61
N ASN A 619 -7.97 -26.90 -10.63
CA ASN A 619 -7.13 -27.00 -9.45
C ASN A 619 -7.56 -25.97 -8.40
N TYR A 620 -7.71 -26.41 -7.15
CA TYR A 620 -8.33 -25.62 -6.09
C TYR A 620 -7.65 -24.27 -5.82
N LYS A 621 -6.32 -24.16 -5.98
CA LYS A 621 -5.60 -22.89 -5.83
C LYS A 621 -6.03 -21.87 -6.87
N ILE A 622 -6.28 -22.32 -8.10
CA ILE A 622 -6.75 -21.46 -9.19
C ILE A 622 -8.19 -21.04 -8.91
N VAL A 623 -9.07 -21.97 -8.56
CA VAL A 623 -10.47 -21.66 -8.20
C VAL A 623 -10.54 -20.65 -7.05
N ASN A 624 -9.75 -20.83 -5.99
CA ASN A 624 -9.65 -19.89 -4.87
C ASN A 624 -9.17 -18.49 -5.31
N HIS A 625 -8.14 -18.41 -6.14
CA HIS A 625 -7.71 -17.14 -6.72
C HIS A 625 -8.75 -16.50 -7.65
N MET A 626 -9.54 -17.29 -8.40
CA MET A 626 -10.58 -16.77 -9.29
C MET A 626 -11.76 -16.19 -8.48
N MET A 627 -12.18 -16.85 -7.40
CA MET A 627 -13.20 -16.33 -6.47
C MET A 627 -12.84 -14.94 -5.92
N ARG A 628 -11.53 -14.68 -5.73
CA ARG A 628 -10.99 -13.42 -5.19
C ARG A 628 -10.75 -12.29 -6.18
N VAL A 629 -11.00 -12.51 -7.48
CA VAL A 629 -10.91 -11.41 -8.46
C VAL A 629 -11.99 -10.35 -8.21
N GLN A 630 -13.18 -10.78 -7.78
CA GLN A 630 -14.34 -9.90 -7.59
C GLN A 630 -14.13 -8.90 -6.44
N ASP A 631 -13.34 -9.26 -5.43
CA ASP A 631 -12.93 -8.39 -4.31
C ASP A 631 -12.12 -7.16 -4.76
N TYR A 632 -11.55 -7.18 -5.98
CA TYR A 632 -10.78 -6.09 -6.57
C TYR A 632 -11.52 -5.29 -7.66
N LEU A 633 -12.77 -5.63 -8.00
CA LEU A 633 -13.51 -4.99 -9.09
C LEU A 633 -14.58 -4.04 -8.55
N TRP A 634 -14.61 -2.82 -9.11
CA TRP A 634 -15.56 -1.78 -8.71
C TRP A 634 -16.26 -1.16 -9.92
N ILE A 635 -17.55 -0.84 -9.78
CA ILE A 635 -18.39 -0.25 -10.83
C ILE A 635 -18.82 1.17 -10.42
N ALA A 636 -18.47 2.15 -11.25
CA ALA A 636 -18.94 3.53 -11.13
C ALA A 636 -19.43 4.04 -12.50
N GLU A 637 -19.81 5.31 -12.61
CA GLU A 637 -20.36 5.89 -13.85
C GLU A 637 -19.39 5.89 -15.04
N ASP A 638 -18.09 5.71 -14.79
CA ASP A 638 -17.03 5.57 -15.78
C ASP A 638 -16.73 4.10 -16.13
N GLY A 639 -17.52 3.14 -15.64
CA GLY A 639 -17.40 1.72 -15.97
C GLY A 639 -16.84 0.87 -14.84
N MET A 640 -16.27 -0.29 -15.19
CA MET A 640 -15.65 -1.20 -14.24
C MET A 640 -14.13 -0.99 -14.22
N LYS A 641 -13.55 -0.88 -13.02
CA LYS A 641 -12.12 -0.69 -12.79
C LYS A 641 -11.58 -1.68 -11.75
N MET A 642 -10.25 -1.78 -11.67
CA MET A 642 -9.57 -2.57 -10.65
C MET A 642 -9.06 -1.65 -9.54
N GLN A 643 -9.41 -1.98 -8.30
CA GLN A 643 -9.08 -1.25 -7.07
C GLN A 643 -7.58 -1.45 -6.68
N GLY A 644 -6.98 -0.49 -5.98
CA GLY A 644 -5.58 -0.56 -5.51
C GLY A 644 -5.30 -1.53 -4.35
N TYR A 645 -6.33 -1.89 -3.61
CA TYR A 645 -6.44 -3.02 -2.66
C TYR A 645 -7.82 -3.66 -2.89
N ASN A 646 -8.22 -4.65 -2.10
CA ASN A 646 -9.61 -5.13 -2.07
C ASN A 646 -10.63 -4.15 -1.42
N GLY A 647 -10.34 -2.84 -1.48
CA GLY A 647 -11.06 -1.73 -0.85
C GLY A 647 -10.23 -0.96 0.20
N SER A 648 -10.86 0.03 0.83
CA SER A 648 -10.32 0.94 1.87
C SER A 648 -11.15 0.91 3.16
N GLN A 649 -11.84 -0.20 3.41
CA GLN A 649 -12.98 -0.29 4.32
C GLN A 649 -12.64 0.05 5.77
N CYS A 650 -11.53 -0.49 6.31
CA CYS A 650 -11.13 -0.24 7.69
C CYS A 650 -10.60 1.18 7.86
N TRP A 651 -9.83 1.66 6.89
CA TRP A 651 -9.30 3.02 6.83
C TRP A 651 -10.42 4.08 6.82
N ASP A 652 -11.34 4.00 5.86
CA ASP A 652 -12.43 4.96 5.69
C ASP A 652 -13.40 4.94 6.89
N SER A 653 -13.67 3.75 7.46
CA SER A 653 -14.50 3.60 8.65
C SER A 653 -13.83 4.17 9.90
N SER A 654 -12.51 4.00 10.04
CA SER A 654 -11.75 4.50 11.20
C SER A 654 -11.73 6.02 11.26
N PHE A 655 -11.52 6.68 10.12
CA PHE A 655 -11.60 8.14 10.04
C PHE A 655 -13.03 8.66 10.14
N CYS A 656 -14.03 7.97 9.57
CA CYS A 656 -15.44 8.34 9.71
C CYS A 656 -15.86 8.43 11.19
N ILE A 657 -15.48 7.43 11.99
CA ILE A 657 -15.83 7.38 13.41
C ILE A 657 -15.10 8.45 14.24
N GLN A 658 -13.83 8.74 13.97
CA GLN A 658 -13.13 9.84 14.64
C GLN A 658 -13.73 11.21 14.26
N ALA A 659 -14.06 11.41 12.97
CA ALA A 659 -14.72 12.64 12.49
C ALA A 659 -16.08 12.88 13.15
N LEU A 660 -16.91 11.83 13.29
CA LEU A 660 -18.21 11.91 13.96
C LEU A 660 -18.09 12.02 15.48
N TYR A 661 -17.00 11.53 16.08
CA TYR A 661 -16.70 11.68 17.51
C TYR A 661 -16.34 13.14 17.83
N GLU A 662 -15.39 13.74 17.10
CA GLU A 662 -15.00 15.14 17.29
C GLU A 662 -16.05 16.16 16.83
N ALA A 663 -17.04 15.74 16.05
CA ALA A 663 -18.23 16.54 15.77
C ALA A 663 -19.32 16.45 16.87
N ASP A 664 -19.16 15.58 17.87
CA ASP A 664 -20.14 15.21 18.91
C ASP A 664 -21.45 14.61 18.36
N LEU A 665 -21.36 13.81 17.29
CA LEU A 665 -22.53 13.28 16.56
C LEU A 665 -22.80 11.78 16.76
N LEU A 666 -21.86 10.99 17.29
CA LEU A 666 -22.03 9.53 17.38
C LEU A 666 -23.24 9.09 18.24
N ASP A 667 -23.59 9.82 19.30
CA ASP A 667 -24.77 9.52 20.12
C ASP A 667 -26.09 10.00 19.48
N GLU A 668 -26.03 10.89 18.48
CA GLU A 668 -27.20 11.30 17.68
C GLU A 668 -27.54 10.29 16.57
N PHE A 669 -26.57 9.49 16.13
CA PHE A 669 -26.73 8.44 15.10
C PHE A 669 -26.56 7.01 15.68
N PRO A 670 -27.40 6.55 16.63
CA PRO A 670 -27.16 5.33 17.41
C PRO A 670 -27.30 4.00 16.63
N GLU A 671 -27.89 3.98 15.43
CA GLU A 671 -27.80 2.80 14.54
C GLU A 671 -26.41 2.70 13.91
N LEU A 672 -25.93 3.81 13.31
CA LEU A 672 -24.62 3.91 12.66
C LEU A 672 -23.49 3.54 13.61
N THR A 673 -23.52 4.11 14.81
CA THR A 673 -22.53 3.92 15.86
C THR A 673 -22.46 2.45 16.31
N ARG A 674 -23.60 1.78 16.49
CA ARG A 674 -23.63 0.33 16.82
C ARG A 674 -23.15 -0.55 15.67
N LYS A 675 -23.50 -0.23 14.43
CA LYS A 675 -23.03 -0.95 13.25
C LYS A 675 -21.51 -0.86 13.09
N ALA A 676 -20.94 0.35 13.22
CA ALA A 676 -19.50 0.57 13.14
C ALA A 676 -18.74 -0.18 14.27
N TRP A 677 -19.27 -0.17 15.50
CA TRP A 677 -18.72 -1.00 16.58
C TRP A 677 -18.68 -2.49 16.22
N SER A 678 -19.78 -3.04 15.71
CA SER A 678 -19.82 -4.44 15.26
C SER A 678 -18.90 -4.73 14.08
N TYR A 679 -18.59 -3.74 13.24
CA TYR A 679 -17.57 -3.87 12.19
C TYR A 679 -16.15 -4.00 12.78
N PHE A 680 -15.72 -3.08 13.66
CA PHE A 680 -14.38 -3.15 14.28
C PHE A 680 -14.19 -4.40 15.15
N GLU A 681 -15.26 -4.84 15.82
CA GLU A 681 -15.27 -6.07 16.62
C GLU A 681 -14.95 -7.31 15.77
N ARG A 682 -15.54 -7.44 14.57
CA ARG A 682 -15.27 -8.58 13.68
C ARG A 682 -13.98 -8.47 12.86
N THR A 683 -13.45 -7.25 12.64
CA THR A 683 -12.34 -7.02 11.69
C THR A 683 -10.95 -6.86 12.31
N GLN A 684 -10.82 -6.97 13.63
CA GLN A 684 -9.50 -7.12 14.24
C GLN A 684 -8.92 -8.50 13.90
N ILE A 685 -7.63 -8.57 13.57
CA ILE A 685 -6.95 -9.84 13.32
C ILE A 685 -6.74 -10.56 14.66
N LEU A 686 -7.49 -11.64 14.90
CA LEU A 686 -7.41 -12.43 16.15
C LEU A 686 -6.40 -13.58 16.08
N SER A 687 -5.93 -13.93 14.89
CA SER A 687 -4.98 -15.04 14.64
C SER A 687 -5.34 -16.35 15.38
N THR A 688 -6.62 -16.74 15.34
CA THR A 688 -7.11 -18.01 15.91
C THR A 688 -7.59 -18.98 14.81
N GLU A 689 -7.70 -20.28 15.14
CA GLU A 689 -8.33 -21.29 14.26
C GLU A 689 -9.77 -20.90 13.87
N VAL A 690 -10.45 -20.20 14.77
CA VAL A 690 -11.85 -19.76 14.66
C VAL A 690 -11.98 -18.28 14.23
N SER A 691 -11.06 -17.80 13.37
CA SER A 691 -10.98 -16.39 12.96
C SER A 691 -11.54 -15.92 11.58
N GLN A 692 -12.08 -16.68 10.62
CA GLN A 692 -12.17 -18.12 10.40
C GLN A 692 -11.59 -18.52 9.03
N SER A 693 -11.25 -19.80 8.89
CA SER A 693 -10.99 -20.55 7.65
C SER A 693 -9.66 -20.36 6.90
N SER A 694 -8.74 -19.50 7.32
CA SER A 694 -7.36 -19.52 6.80
C SER A 694 -6.39 -20.08 7.85
N PRO A 695 -5.34 -20.83 7.45
CA PRO A 695 -4.28 -21.26 8.34
C PRO A 695 -3.30 -20.12 8.70
N ALA A 696 -3.64 -18.84 8.47
CA ALA A 696 -2.83 -17.67 8.83
C ALA A 696 -2.27 -17.73 10.27
N TYR A 697 -3.06 -18.24 11.23
CA TYR A 697 -2.65 -18.45 12.61
C TYR A 697 -1.42 -19.37 12.76
N GLN A 698 -1.24 -20.34 11.86
CA GLN A 698 -0.08 -21.25 11.85
C GLN A 698 1.19 -20.50 11.44
N PHE A 699 1.06 -19.55 10.50
CA PHE A 699 2.17 -18.72 10.01
C PHE A 699 2.62 -17.62 11.00
N GLU A 700 1.90 -17.44 12.10
CA GLU A 700 2.33 -16.61 13.24
C GLU A 700 3.46 -17.28 14.05
N ALA A 701 3.77 -18.57 13.82
CA ALA A 701 4.95 -19.19 14.43
C ALA A 701 6.25 -18.55 13.90
N ASN A 702 7.23 -18.38 14.80
CA ASN A 702 8.51 -17.72 14.51
C ASN A 702 9.23 -18.32 13.29
N GLU A 703 9.18 -19.64 13.09
CA GLU A 703 9.77 -20.32 11.93
C GLU A 703 9.23 -19.82 10.59
N TYR A 704 7.91 -19.55 10.50
CA TYR A 704 7.27 -19.04 9.29
C TYR A 704 7.53 -17.54 9.12
N ARG A 705 7.49 -16.74 10.20
CA ARG A 705 7.88 -15.32 10.13
C ARG A 705 9.34 -15.13 9.68
N LEU A 706 10.24 -16.03 10.07
CA LEU A 706 11.65 -16.04 9.62
C LEU A 706 11.85 -16.47 8.16
N LYS A 707 10.96 -17.33 7.64
CA LYS A 707 11.04 -17.91 6.29
C LYS A 707 10.29 -17.10 5.23
N PHE A 708 9.12 -16.58 5.59
CA PHE A 708 8.18 -15.85 4.73
C PHE A 708 8.06 -14.38 5.13
N TYR A 709 8.94 -13.91 6.02
CA TYR A 709 9.20 -12.50 6.30
C TYR A 709 7.97 -11.68 6.67
N ARG A 710 6.87 -12.28 7.16
CA ARG A 710 5.69 -11.53 7.63
C ARG A 710 5.95 -11.00 9.03
N HIS A 711 5.54 -9.76 9.29
CA HIS A 711 5.47 -9.23 10.66
C HIS A 711 4.33 -9.89 11.45
N ILE A 712 4.32 -9.71 12.76
CA ILE A 712 3.24 -10.16 13.66
C ILE A 712 1.92 -9.53 13.18
N SER A 713 0.86 -10.32 13.00
CA SER A 713 -0.45 -9.79 12.60
C SER A 713 -1.52 -9.75 13.70
N GLU A 714 -1.41 -10.62 14.71
CA GLU A 714 -2.35 -10.66 15.86
C GLU A 714 -2.51 -9.29 16.54
N GLY A 715 -3.77 -8.89 16.75
CA GLY A 715 -4.15 -7.62 17.37
C GLY A 715 -4.28 -6.44 16.41
N GLY A 716 -3.74 -6.55 15.19
CA GLY A 716 -3.76 -5.48 14.21
C GLY A 716 -5.09 -5.29 13.47
N TRP A 717 -5.20 -4.17 12.77
CA TRP A 717 -6.20 -3.95 11.71
C TRP A 717 -5.49 -3.67 10.36
N PRO A 718 -5.95 -4.27 9.25
CA PRO A 718 -5.47 -3.97 7.89
C PRO A 718 -6.13 -2.72 7.32
N PHE A 719 -5.64 -2.26 6.17
CA PHE A 719 -6.26 -1.14 5.43
C PHE A 719 -7.69 -1.44 4.95
N SER A 720 -7.91 -2.66 4.49
CA SER A 720 -9.14 -3.12 3.84
C SER A 720 -10.01 -3.98 4.77
N THR A 721 -9.81 -5.30 4.77
CA THR A 721 -10.63 -6.29 5.49
C THR A 721 -9.75 -7.28 6.26
N SER A 722 -10.23 -7.84 7.37
CA SER A 722 -9.47 -8.84 8.15
C SER A 722 -9.04 -10.06 7.32
N ALA A 723 -9.78 -10.42 6.28
CA ALA A 723 -9.41 -11.48 5.34
C ALA A 723 -8.12 -11.17 4.55
N HIS A 724 -7.78 -9.90 4.29
CA HIS A 724 -6.51 -9.48 3.66
C HIS A 724 -5.30 -9.83 4.52
N GLY A 725 -5.46 -9.82 5.85
CA GLY A 725 -4.47 -10.36 6.80
C GLY A 725 -3.16 -9.57 6.94
N TRP A 726 -2.98 -8.45 6.24
CA TRP A 726 -1.82 -7.56 6.37
C TRP A 726 -2.18 -6.32 7.21
N PRO A 727 -1.94 -6.32 8.52
CA PRO A 727 -2.07 -5.11 9.32
C PRO A 727 -1.01 -4.08 8.93
N ILE A 728 -1.36 -2.82 9.13
CA ILE A 728 -0.51 -1.65 8.91
C ILE A 728 -0.46 -0.88 10.22
N SER A 729 0.67 -0.21 10.53
CA SER A 729 0.82 0.51 11.78
C SER A 729 -0.24 1.61 11.94
N ASP A 730 -0.45 2.42 10.90
CA ASP A 730 -1.48 3.46 10.90
C ASP A 730 -2.89 2.86 10.95
N CYS A 731 -3.23 1.89 10.10
CA CYS A 731 -4.55 1.28 10.07
C CYS A 731 -4.92 0.61 11.40
N THR A 732 -3.94 -0.02 12.07
CA THR A 732 -4.10 -0.56 13.43
C THR A 732 -4.36 0.55 14.45
N SER A 733 -3.64 1.66 14.34
CA SER A 733 -3.80 2.82 15.22
C SER A 733 -5.10 3.58 15.02
N GLU A 734 -5.53 3.79 13.77
CA GLU A 734 -6.79 4.45 13.44
C GLU A 734 -7.99 3.57 13.83
N GLY A 735 -7.91 2.25 13.60
CA GLY A 735 -8.93 1.29 14.05
C GLY A 735 -9.01 1.19 15.59
N LEU A 736 -7.86 1.28 16.28
CA LEU A 736 -7.82 1.37 17.74
C LEU A 736 -8.43 2.70 18.23
N LYS A 737 -8.04 3.85 17.67
CA LYS A 737 -8.61 5.16 18.04
C LYS A 737 -10.13 5.22 17.80
N ALA A 738 -10.61 4.71 16.67
CA ALA A 738 -12.04 4.60 16.39
C ALA A 738 -12.76 3.73 17.44
N THR A 739 -12.16 2.61 17.84
CA THR A 739 -12.67 1.74 18.91
C THR A 739 -12.73 2.45 20.26
N LEU A 740 -11.67 3.21 20.62
CA LEU A 740 -11.63 4.01 21.86
C LEU A 740 -12.65 5.15 21.85
N CYS A 741 -12.85 5.83 20.72
CA CYS A 741 -13.89 6.84 20.53
C CYS A 741 -15.30 6.23 20.75
N LEU A 742 -15.57 5.06 20.15
CA LEU A 742 -16.84 4.35 20.31
C LEU A 742 -17.11 3.95 21.76
N LEU A 743 -16.11 3.45 22.50
CA LEU A 743 -16.21 3.11 23.93
C LEU A 743 -16.62 4.30 24.81
N LYS A 744 -16.27 5.53 24.42
CA LYS A 744 -16.62 6.77 25.14
C LYS A 744 -18.09 7.19 24.94
N THR A 745 -18.80 6.65 23.94
CA THR A 745 -20.20 7.01 23.62
C THR A 745 -21.23 6.36 24.57
N LYS A 746 -22.34 7.05 24.84
CA LYS A 746 -23.46 6.50 25.64
C LYS A 746 -24.13 5.33 24.91
N THR A 747 -24.20 5.41 23.58
CA THR A 747 -24.76 4.40 22.69
C THR A 747 -24.08 3.05 22.87
N ILE A 748 -22.75 2.99 22.77
CA ILE A 748 -22.02 1.73 22.91
C ILE A 748 -21.98 1.25 24.36
N GLN A 749 -21.85 2.15 25.33
CA GLN A 749 -21.95 1.77 26.75
C GLN A 749 -23.32 1.15 27.08
N GLY A 750 -24.41 1.69 26.53
CA GLY A 750 -25.76 1.11 26.64
C GLY A 750 -25.90 -0.22 25.89
N ALA A 751 -25.31 -0.32 24.69
CA ALA A 751 -25.34 -1.54 23.87
C ALA A 751 -24.59 -2.70 24.54
N LEU A 752 -23.42 -2.44 25.14
CA LEU A 752 -22.63 -3.41 25.90
C LEU A 752 -23.34 -3.84 27.19
N LYS A 753 -23.89 -2.88 27.97
CA LYS A 753 -24.67 -3.18 29.19
C LYS A 753 -25.90 -4.04 28.89
N SER A 754 -26.57 -3.79 27.76
CA SER A 754 -27.72 -4.59 27.29
C SER A 754 -27.35 -5.88 26.56
N LYS A 755 -26.05 -6.12 26.31
CA LYS A 755 -25.53 -7.24 25.50
C LYS A 755 -26.12 -7.30 24.08
N SER A 756 -26.46 -6.15 23.51
CA SER A 756 -26.95 -6.04 22.13
C SER A 756 -25.83 -5.93 21.08
N VAL A 757 -24.58 -5.78 21.52
CA VAL A 757 -23.36 -5.91 20.71
C VAL A 757 -22.32 -6.74 21.45
N LEU A 758 -21.41 -7.38 20.72
CA LEU A 758 -20.28 -8.11 21.30
C LEU A 758 -19.21 -7.15 21.85
N PRO A 759 -18.48 -7.51 22.92
CA PRO A 759 -17.41 -6.68 23.47
C PRO A 759 -16.07 -6.93 22.77
N ILE A 760 -15.31 -5.86 22.53
CA ILE A 760 -13.86 -5.93 22.35
C ILE A 760 -13.25 -5.90 23.76
N SER A 761 -12.54 -6.95 24.16
CA SER A 761 -11.95 -7.06 25.50
C SER A 761 -10.71 -6.20 25.66
N GLU A 762 -10.34 -5.88 26.91
CA GLU A 762 -9.10 -5.16 27.21
C GLU A 762 -7.87 -5.90 26.68
N GLU A 763 -7.84 -7.24 26.77
CA GLU A 763 -6.80 -8.09 26.16
C GLU A 763 -6.66 -7.83 24.64
N ARG A 764 -7.78 -7.69 23.92
CA ARG A 764 -7.77 -7.39 22.47
C ARG A 764 -7.21 -5.99 22.19
N LEU A 765 -7.50 -5.00 23.03
CA LEU A 765 -6.90 -3.66 22.93
C LEU A 765 -5.40 -3.69 23.27
N HIS A 766 -4.99 -4.47 24.27
CA HIS A 766 -3.60 -4.66 24.65
C HIS A 766 -2.79 -5.33 23.52
N LYS A 767 -3.38 -6.26 22.77
CA LYS A 767 -2.75 -6.88 21.59
C LYS A 767 -2.48 -5.86 20.49
N ALA A 768 -3.41 -4.95 20.20
CA ALA A 768 -3.20 -3.85 19.26
C ALA A 768 -2.01 -2.96 19.67
N ILE A 769 -1.95 -2.54 20.93
CA ILE A 769 -0.82 -1.76 21.46
C ILE A 769 0.50 -2.55 21.40
N ASN A 770 0.47 -3.83 21.72
CA ASN A 770 1.66 -4.68 21.68
C ASN A 770 2.24 -4.78 20.26
N VAL A 771 1.43 -4.98 19.22
CA VAL A 771 1.93 -5.02 17.84
C VAL A 771 2.43 -3.65 17.37
N LEU A 772 1.74 -2.55 17.72
CA LEU A 772 2.18 -1.19 17.43
C LEU A 772 3.56 -0.85 18.01
N LEU A 773 3.84 -1.28 19.25
CA LEU A 773 5.15 -1.12 19.88
C LEU A 773 6.26 -1.92 19.15
N THR A 774 5.93 -3.03 18.48
CA THR A 774 6.93 -3.77 17.67
C THR A 774 7.24 -3.12 16.32
N TYR A 775 6.36 -2.26 15.80
CA TYR A 775 6.57 -1.56 14.53
C TYR A 775 7.53 -0.37 14.62
N GLN A 776 7.92 0.07 15.82
CA GLN A 776 8.80 1.24 15.96
C GLN A 776 10.21 0.94 15.42
N ASN A 777 10.67 1.77 14.49
CA ASN A 777 12.00 1.69 13.93
C ASN A 777 13.06 2.30 14.86
N GLU A 778 14.34 2.05 14.56
CA GLU A 778 15.48 2.58 15.32
C GLU A 778 15.57 4.11 15.26
N ASP A 779 15.13 4.72 14.15
CA ASP A 779 15.02 6.18 13.98
C ASP A 779 13.92 6.84 14.84
N GLY A 780 13.11 6.02 15.54
CA GLY A 780 12.03 6.45 16.42
C GLY A 780 10.68 6.59 15.71
N GLY A 781 10.65 6.54 14.37
CA GLY A 781 9.41 6.58 13.59
C GLY A 781 8.79 5.21 13.39
N TRP A 782 7.64 5.20 12.70
CA TRP A 782 6.94 4.01 12.27
C TRP A 782 6.84 3.96 10.75
N ALA A 783 7.05 2.76 10.21
CA ALA A 783 6.86 2.41 8.81
C ALA A 783 5.50 1.72 8.60
N THR A 784 5.14 1.37 7.36
CA THR A 784 3.77 0.91 7.05
C THR A 784 3.46 -0.48 7.60
N TYR A 785 3.88 -1.52 6.90
CA TYR A 785 3.48 -2.90 7.23
C TYR A 785 4.46 -3.58 8.18
N GLU A 786 5.71 -3.12 8.20
CA GLU A 786 6.83 -3.80 8.83
C GLU A 786 7.94 -2.81 9.20
N ASN A 787 8.88 -3.21 10.07
CA ASN A 787 10.07 -2.39 10.33
C ASN A 787 10.93 -2.20 9.06
N ASN A 788 11.75 -1.14 9.07
CA ASN A 788 12.81 -0.93 8.10
C ASN A 788 13.91 -1.99 8.23
N ARG A 789 13.86 -3.03 7.37
CA ARG A 789 14.78 -4.18 7.39
C ARG A 789 16.05 -4.00 6.54
N GLY A 790 16.12 -2.94 5.73
CA GLY A 790 17.25 -2.60 4.88
C GLY A 790 17.94 -1.30 5.32
N TRP A 791 18.46 -0.55 4.35
CA TRP A 791 19.12 0.75 4.56
C TRP A 791 18.84 1.66 3.36
N GLY A 792 18.84 2.99 3.53
CA GLY A 792 18.51 3.95 2.46
C GLY A 792 19.39 3.95 1.20
N TRP A 793 20.47 3.16 1.16
CA TRP A 793 21.21 2.88 -0.08
C TRP A 793 20.51 1.85 -0.97
N TYR A 794 19.51 1.10 -0.47
CA TYR A 794 18.73 0.12 -1.24
C TYR A 794 18.07 0.74 -2.48
N GLU A 795 17.72 2.03 -2.47
CA GLU A 795 17.20 2.74 -3.66
C GLU A 795 18.21 2.81 -4.81
N GLN A 796 19.52 2.64 -4.55
CA GLN A 796 20.52 2.47 -5.61
C GLN A 796 20.33 1.17 -6.41
N LEU A 797 19.44 0.28 -5.94
CA LEU A 797 18.98 -0.95 -6.59
C LEU A 797 17.54 -0.85 -7.12
N ASN A 798 16.86 0.30 -7.01
CA ASN A 798 15.50 0.51 -7.51
C ASN A 798 15.45 0.28 -9.04
N PRO A 799 14.72 -0.74 -9.54
CA PRO A 799 14.66 -1.05 -10.97
C PRO A 799 13.33 -0.65 -11.61
N SER A 800 12.40 -0.04 -10.87
CA SER A 800 11.01 0.15 -11.32
C SER A 800 10.83 1.25 -12.36
N GLU A 801 11.79 2.19 -12.43
CA GLU A 801 11.82 3.39 -13.27
C GLU A 801 10.70 4.42 -13.04
N VAL A 802 9.47 3.97 -12.81
CA VAL A 802 8.26 4.79 -12.65
C VAL A 802 7.93 5.12 -11.19
N PHE A 803 8.49 4.42 -10.21
CA PHE A 803 8.21 4.60 -8.78
C PHE A 803 9.46 5.02 -7.98
N GLY A 804 9.28 5.89 -6.98
CA GLY A 804 10.36 6.29 -6.07
C GLY A 804 10.10 5.83 -4.65
N ASP A 805 11.18 5.58 -3.90
CA ASP A 805 11.14 5.17 -2.49
C ASP A 805 10.32 3.88 -2.30
N ILE A 806 10.73 2.79 -2.99
CA ILE A 806 10.04 1.49 -2.97
C ILE A 806 10.86 0.35 -2.35
N MET A 807 12.15 0.55 -2.08
CA MET A 807 13.06 -0.57 -1.84
C MET A 807 13.11 -1.03 -0.39
N ILE A 808 12.67 -0.21 0.57
CA ILE A 808 12.54 -0.53 2.00
C ILE A 808 11.27 0.13 2.56
N ASP A 809 10.73 -0.40 3.66
CA ASP A 809 9.63 0.25 4.37
C ASP A 809 10.20 1.41 5.20
N TYR A 810 9.91 2.65 4.80
CA TYR A 810 10.44 3.86 5.42
C TYR A 810 9.63 4.26 6.64
N SER A 811 10.25 4.91 7.63
CA SER A 811 9.49 5.65 8.64
C SER A 811 8.82 6.88 8.01
N TYR A 812 7.53 7.07 8.24
CA TYR A 812 6.72 8.16 7.66
C TYR A 812 6.17 9.10 8.74
N VAL A 813 5.89 10.36 8.38
CA VAL A 813 5.27 11.34 9.31
C VAL A 813 3.87 10.86 9.72
N GLU A 814 3.15 10.27 8.77
CA GLU A 814 1.76 9.85 8.93
C GLU A 814 1.63 8.63 9.82
N CYS A 815 2.33 7.54 9.45
CA CYS A 815 2.39 6.32 10.25
C CYS A 815 2.86 6.60 11.68
N SER A 816 3.85 7.50 11.84
CA SER A 816 4.36 7.87 13.17
C SER A 816 3.33 8.65 14.00
N MET A 817 2.62 9.63 13.45
CA MET A 817 1.55 10.33 14.18
C MET A 817 0.39 9.39 14.53
N ALA A 818 -0.03 8.52 13.61
CA ALA A 818 -1.13 7.59 13.85
C ALA A 818 -0.81 6.71 15.08
N VAL A 819 0.40 6.13 15.12
CA VAL A 819 0.84 5.35 16.28
C VAL A 819 0.96 6.21 17.53
N LEU A 820 1.66 7.34 17.47
CA LEU A 820 1.84 8.25 18.61
C LEU A 820 0.51 8.68 19.26
N THR A 821 -0.48 9.08 18.45
CA THR A 821 -1.80 9.49 18.95
C THR A 821 -2.57 8.31 19.55
N SER A 822 -2.54 7.14 18.91
CA SER A 822 -3.17 5.93 19.46
C SER A 822 -2.54 5.45 20.77
N LEU A 823 -1.22 5.60 20.94
CA LEU A 823 -0.49 5.30 22.17
C LEU A 823 -0.91 6.24 23.30
N VAL A 824 -1.03 7.55 23.03
CA VAL A 824 -1.53 8.54 24.00
C VAL A 824 -2.98 8.22 24.40
N ASP A 825 -3.91 8.17 23.44
CA ASP A 825 -5.34 7.98 23.71
C ASP A 825 -5.64 6.64 24.42
N PHE A 826 -4.84 5.59 24.16
CA PHE A 826 -4.90 4.33 24.90
C PHE A 826 -4.37 4.48 26.34
N SER A 827 -3.22 5.14 26.53
CA SER A 827 -2.60 5.30 27.86
C SER A 827 -3.45 6.13 28.83
N GLU A 828 -4.29 7.04 28.31
CA GLU A 828 -5.30 7.76 29.11
C GLU A 828 -6.38 6.83 29.69
N MET A 829 -6.76 5.78 28.95
CA MET A 829 -7.79 4.83 29.37
C MET A 829 -7.23 3.61 30.12
N TYR A 830 -5.98 3.23 29.84
CA TYR A 830 -5.30 2.03 30.36
C TYR A 830 -3.90 2.36 30.91
N PRO A 831 -3.80 3.20 31.96
CA PRO A 831 -2.53 3.79 32.41
C PRO A 831 -1.50 2.78 32.93
N ASP A 832 -1.93 1.59 33.35
CA ASP A 832 -1.07 0.55 33.93
C ASP A 832 -0.45 -0.40 32.87
N HIS A 833 -0.93 -0.41 31.62
CA HIS A 833 -0.45 -1.34 30.60
C HIS A 833 0.79 -0.81 29.87
N ARG A 834 1.96 -1.36 30.20
CA ARG A 834 3.26 -1.06 29.55
C ARG A 834 3.64 0.43 29.51
N THR A 835 3.24 1.19 30.53
CA THR A 835 3.40 2.65 30.63
C THR A 835 4.80 3.16 30.27
N ALA A 836 5.85 2.49 30.74
CA ALA A 836 7.23 2.87 30.48
C ALA A 836 7.63 2.70 29.01
N ASP A 837 7.24 1.58 28.37
CA ASP A 837 7.52 1.30 26.96
C ASP A 837 6.77 2.28 26.05
N ILE A 838 5.52 2.59 26.40
CA ILE A 838 4.68 3.56 25.70
C ILE A 838 5.30 4.95 25.79
N GLN A 839 5.69 5.41 26.97
CA GLN A 839 6.28 6.74 27.16
C GLN A 839 7.62 6.90 26.44
N GLU A 840 8.48 5.87 26.44
CA GLU A 840 9.73 5.89 25.69
C GLU A 840 9.48 5.90 24.17
N SER A 841 8.52 5.09 23.70
CA SER A 841 8.12 5.08 22.29
C SER A 841 7.62 6.45 21.84
N ILE A 842 6.82 7.12 22.69
CA ILE A 842 6.34 8.50 22.46
C ILE A 842 7.51 9.49 22.37
N ASN A 843 8.47 9.45 23.29
CA ASN A 843 9.62 10.35 23.29
C ASN A 843 10.47 10.21 22.02
N ARG A 844 10.71 8.96 21.59
CA ARG A 844 11.44 8.64 20.37
C ARG A 844 10.70 9.10 19.11
N GLY A 845 9.38 8.88 19.03
CA GLY A 845 8.56 9.33 17.91
C GLY A 845 8.44 10.85 17.80
N ARG A 846 8.34 11.59 18.91
CA ARG A 846 8.42 13.07 18.91
C ARG A 846 9.76 13.55 18.31
N THR A 847 10.84 12.87 18.65
CA THR A 847 12.18 13.19 18.13
C THR A 847 12.27 12.93 16.63
N PHE A 848 11.72 11.81 16.16
CA PHE A 848 11.59 11.50 14.74
C PHE A 848 10.78 12.57 13.98
N LEU A 849 9.57 12.90 14.44
CA LEU A 849 8.72 13.89 13.78
C LEU A 849 9.42 15.24 13.60
N LYS A 850 10.18 15.70 14.59
CA LYS A 850 10.99 16.94 14.49
C LYS A 850 12.17 16.80 13.54
N SER A 851 12.82 15.65 13.46
CA SER A 851 14.01 15.45 12.61
C SER A 851 13.70 15.43 11.11
N ILE A 852 12.46 15.12 10.73
CA ILE A 852 11.98 15.10 9.34
C ILE A 852 11.18 16.35 8.93
N GLN A 853 10.99 17.33 9.82
CA GLN A 853 10.38 18.62 9.44
C GLN A 853 11.32 19.38 8.50
N ARG A 854 10.77 19.94 7.42
CA ARG A 854 11.52 20.81 6.49
C ARG A 854 11.80 22.18 7.12
N GLU A 855 12.84 22.86 6.62
CA GLU A 855 13.27 24.17 7.14
C GLU A 855 12.16 25.24 7.11
N ASP A 856 11.27 25.15 6.12
CA ASP A 856 10.11 26.01 5.88
C ASP A 856 8.91 25.75 6.81
N GLY A 857 9.00 24.73 7.66
CA GLY A 857 7.95 24.30 8.60
C GLY A 857 7.08 23.14 8.11
N SER A 858 7.20 22.73 6.85
CA SER A 858 6.35 21.70 6.26
C SER A 858 6.82 20.26 6.57
N TRP A 859 5.90 19.31 6.44
CA TRP A 859 6.21 17.89 6.30
C TRP A 859 5.69 17.40 4.95
N TYR A 860 6.40 16.48 4.33
CA TYR A 860 6.01 15.88 3.06
C TYR A 860 5.03 14.71 3.29
N GLY A 861 3.85 14.75 2.69
CA GLY A 861 2.88 13.65 2.69
C GLY A 861 3.15 12.61 1.60
N SER A 862 3.30 11.36 1.99
CA SER A 862 3.68 10.21 1.16
C SER A 862 2.51 9.33 0.72
N TRP A 863 1.37 9.42 1.43
CA TRP A 863 0.17 8.61 1.18
C TRP A 863 -1.03 9.43 0.65
N ALA A 864 -0.97 10.75 0.72
CA ALA A 864 -1.93 11.67 0.09
C ALA A 864 -1.27 13.02 -0.27
N CYS A 865 -1.96 13.86 -1.05
CA CYS A 865 -1.40 15.05 -1.71
C CYS A 865 -1.58 16.37 -0.91
N CYS A 866 -0.54 17.03 -0.39
CA CYS A 866 0.79 16.49 -0.03
C CYS A 866 1.27 17.17 1.26
N PHE A 867 1.45 18.49 1.24
CA PHE A 867 1.97 19.25 2.38
C PHE A 867 0.89 19.58 3.41
N CYS A 868 -0.34 19.91 3.00
CA CYS A 868 -1.47 20.06 3.94
C CYS A 868 -1.72 18.77 4.72
N TYR A 869 -1.62 17.61 4.04
CA TYR A 869 -1.69 16.28 4.64
C TYR A 869 -0.52 16.03 5.61
N GLY A 870 0.73 16.12 5.13
CA GLY A 870 1.91 15.88 5.96
C GLY A 870 2.01 16.81 7.18
N ILE A 871 1.65 18.10 7.02
CA ILE A 871 1.63 19.07 8.12
C ILE A 871 0.58 18.73 9.17
N TRP A 872 -0.61 18.26 8.76
CA TRP A 872 -1.63 17.80 9.70
C TRP A 872 -1.09 16.68 10.60
N PHE A 873 -0.50 15.63 10.04
CA PHE A 873 0.11 14.56 10.85
C PHE A 873 1.29 15.07 11.71
N GLY A 874 2.18 15.90 11.15
CA GLY A 874 3.32 16.45 11.89
C GLY A 874 2.92 17.28 13.11
N VAL A 875 1.95 18.18 12.94
CA VAL A 875 1.40 19.04 14.01
C VAL A 875 0.64 18.22 15.05
N GLU A 876 -0.24 17.31 14.61
CA GLU A 876 -1.06 16.52 15.53
C GLU A 876 -0.24 15.54 16.37
N GLY A 877 0.68 14.79 15.74
CA GLY A 877 1.53 13.84 16.46
C GLY A 877 2.43 14.50 17.49
N LEU A 878 2.91 15.72 17.23
CA LEU A 878 3.70 16.49 18.19
C LEU A 878 2.85 17.02 19.35
N ILE A 879 1.72 17.68 19.07
CA ILE A 879 0.92 18.35 20.11
C ILE A 879 0.24 17.33 21.02
N LYS A 880 -0.36 16.26 20.47
CA LYS A 880 -0.95 15.18 21.28
C LYS A 880 0.08 14.52 22.21
N CYS A 881 1.35 14.49 21.81
CA CYS A 881 2.43 13.96 22.63
C CYS A 881 3.08 15.00 23.56
N GLY A 882 2.48 16.18 23.75
CA GLY A 882 2.92 17.20 24.69
C GLY A 882 3.96 18.19 24.12
N GLU A 883 3.92 18.49 22.83
CA GLU A 883 4.62 19.65 22.27
C GLU A 883 3.80 20.93 22.49
N PRO A 884 4.40 22.03 22.99
CA PRO A 884 3.71 23.32 23.10
C PRO A 884 3.26 23.88 21.74
N THR A 885 2.05 24.45 21.71
CA THR A 885 1.46 25.08 20.52
C THR A 885 2.24 26.30 20.03
N ASP A 886 2.97 26.97 20.93
CA ASP A 886 3.85 28.12 20.65
C ASP A 886 5.31 27.72 20.36
N SER A 887 5.61 26.42 20.28
CA SER A 887 6.94 25.95 19.88
C SER A 887 7.30 26.42 18.46
N ALA A 888 8.59 26.63 18.20
CA ALA A 888 9.07 27.07 16.88
C ALA A 888 8.72 26.06 15.76
N CYS A 889 8.62 24.77 16.09
CA CYS A 889 8.23 23.70 15.18
C CYS A 889 6.78 23.88 14.70
N ILE A 890 5.84 24.06 15.63
CA ILE A 890 4.41 24.27 15.34
C ILE A 890 4.16 25.64 14.70
N THR A 891 4.84 26.68 15.19
CA THR A 891 4.70 28.05 14.67
C THR A 891 5.06 28.12 13.19
N LYS A 892 6.21 27.55 12.78
CA LYS A 892 6.61 27.49 11.37
C LYS A 892 5.60 26.73 10.49
N ALA A 893 5.04 25.64 11.00
CA ALA A 893 4.05 24.85 10.28
C ALA A 893 2.75 25.64 10.05
N CYS A 894 2.29 26.37 11.08
CA CYS A 894 1.15 27.28 10.96
C CYS A 894 1.44 28.43 9.98
N GLU A 895 2.61 29.05 10.07
CA GLU A 895 3.02 30.09 9.11
C GLU A 895 3.07 29.57 7.68
N PHE A 896 3.54 28.34 7.45
CA PHE A 896 3.52 27.72 6.13
C PHE A 896 2.08 27.65 5.61
N LEU A 897 1.15 27.06 6.37
CA LEU A 897 -0.25 26.96 5.97
C LEU A 897 -0.87 28.35 5.74
N LEU A 898 -0.69 29.30 6.66
CA LEU A 898 -1.23 30.65 6.52
C LEU A 898 -0.72 31.37 5.26
N ARG A 899 0.52 31.13 4.82
CA ARG A 899 1.06 31.65 3.55
C ARG A 899 0.43 31.01 2.31
N GLN A 900 -0.03 29.76 2.39
CA GLN A 900 -0.68 29.04 1.27
C GLN A 900 -2.21 29.23 1.20
N GLN A 901 -2.83 29.92 2.16
CA GLN A 901 -4.28 30.13 2.13
C GLN A 901 -4.67 31.02 0.94
N ARG A 902 -5.64 30.56 0.13
CA ARG A 902 -6.13 31.29 -1.05
C ARG A 902 -7.18 32.33 -0.68
N ALA A 903 -7.42 33.26 -1.61
CA ALA A 903 -8.36 34.37 -1.42
C ALA A 903 -9.82 33.94 -1.15
N ASN A 904 -10.22 32.73 -1.53
CA ASN A 904 -11.53 32.15 -1.21
C ASN A 904 -11.58 31.44 0.16
N GLY A 905 -10.51 31.52 0.96
CA GLY A 905 -10.42 30.91 2.29
C GLY A 905 -9.91 29.47 2.31
N GLY A 906 -9.87 28.78 1.16
CA GLY A 906 -9.42 27.40 1.08
C GLY A 906 -7.90 27.24 0.89
N TRP A 907 -7.49 25.98 0.90
CA TRP A 907 -6.17 25.47 0.49
C TRP A 907 -6.37 24.41 -0.60
N GLY A 908 -5.37 24.18 -1.43
CA GLY A 908 -5.46 23.13 -2.45
C GLY A 908 -4.11 22.81 -3.08
N GLU A 909 -3.89 21.51 -3.26
CA GLU A 909 -2.73 20.89 -3.91
C GLU A 909 -3.24 19.81 -4.88
N ASP A 910 -2.60 19.68 -6.03
CA ASP A 910 -2.82 18.52 -6.92
C ASP A 910 -1.69 17.49 -6.75
N PHE A 911 -1.77 16.36 -7.48
CA PHE A 911 -0.76 15.30 -7.39
C PHE A 911 0.65 15.74 -7.80
N THR A 912 0.81 16.89 -8.47
CA THR A 912 2.14 17.39 -8.86
C THR A 912 2.96 17.81 -7.63
N SER A 913 2.32 18.18 -6.51
CA SER A 913 3.02 18.42 -5.23
C SER A 913 3.89 17.21 -4.82
N CYS A 914 3.35 16.00 -5.00
CA CYS A 914 4.01 14.75 -4.66
C CYS A 914 5.17 14.42 -5.61
N TYR A 915 4.91 14.59 -6.92
CA TYR A 915 5.86 14.30 -7.99
C TYR A 915 7.08 15.24 -7.93
N ASP A 916 6.84 16.54 -7.80
CA ASP A 916 7.87 17.59 -7.76
C ASP A 916 8.49 17.79 -6.36
N LYS A 917 7.91 17.19 -5.31
CA LYS A 917 8.31 17.33 -3.90
C LYS A 917 8.28 18.79 -3.39
N ASP A 918 7.36 19.60 -3.91
CA ASP A 918 7.24 21.05 -3.72
C ASP A 918 5.76 21.49 -3.78
N TYR A 919 5.37 22.58 -3.12
CA TYR A 919 3.95 22.98 -3.05
C TYR A 919 3.41 23.45 -4.40
N ALA A 920 2.34 22.84 -4.90
CA ALA A 920 1.65 23.22 -6.13
C ALA A 920 1.08 24.65 -6.03
N GLN A 921 1.80 25.64 -6.59
CA GLN A 921 1.44 27.06 -6.49
C GLN A 921 0.05 27.38 -7.06
N GLU A 922 -0.30 26.77 -8.20
CA GLU A 922 -1.63 26.88 -8.80
C GLU A 922 -2.69 26.06 -8.04
N GLY A 923 -2.26 25.09 -7.23
CA GLY A 923 -3.12 24.20 -6.45
C GLY A 923 -4.05 23.37 -7.31
N MET A 924 -5.26 23.11 -6.82
CA MET A 924 -6.29 22.35 -7.53
C MET A 924 -6.99 23.19 -8.63
N LYS A 925 -6.23 23.92 -9.45
CA LYS A 925 -6.77 24.82 -10.48
C LYS A 925 -7.61 24.10 -11.53
N ALA A 926 -7.29 22.84 -11.83
CA ALA A 926 -8.00 22.03 -12.80
C ALA A 926 -9.34 21.47 -12.29
N TYR A 927 -9.42 21.11 -11.00
CA TYR A 927 -10.50 20.28 -10.45
C TYR A 927 -11.16 20.81 -9.17
N GLY A 928 -10.74 21.97 -8.66
CA GLY A 928 -11.21 22.60 -7.43
C GLY A 928 -11.69 24.05 -7.60
N ASP A 929 -11.83 24.78 -6.51
CA ASP A 929 -12.33 26.17 -6.46
C ASP A 929 -11.19 27.18 -6.50
N HIS A 930 -10.91 27.80 -7.66
CA HIS A 930 -9.86 28.81 -7.78
C HIS A 930 -8.48 28.38 -7.22
N GLY A 931 -8.17 27.07 -7.32
CA GLY A 931 -6.96 26.45 -6.77
C GLY A 931 -7.12 25.80 -5.39
N SER A 932 -8.24 26.00 -4.70
CA SER A 932 -8.58 25.35 -3.42
C SER A 932 -9.32 24.04 -3.63
N GLY A 933 -9.26 23.14 -2.65
CA GLY A 933 -10.06 21.93 -2.58
C GLY A 933 -10.57 21.65 -1.17
N VAL A 934 -11.69 20.95 -1.09
CA VAL A 934 -12.40 20.56 0.13
C VAL A 934 -11.49 19.75 1.06
N VAL A 935 -10.80 18.75 0.52
CA VAL A 935 -9.95 17.84 1.31
C VAL A 935 -8.68 18.54 1.83
N SER A 936 -7.94 19.25 0.98
CA SER A 936 -6.74 19.99 1.40
C SER A 936 -7.07 21.11 2.40
N THR A 937 -8.21 21.78 2.24
CA THR A 937 -8.71 22.78 3.21
C THR A 937 -9.02 22.14 4.55
N ALA A 938 -9.66 20.97 4.57
CA ALA A 938 -9.95 20.26 5.80
C ALA A 938 -8.66 19.85 6.54
N TRP A 939 -7.63 19.33 5.85
CA TRP A 939 -6.35 19.00 6.49
C TRP A 939 -5.62 20.25 7.04
N ALA A 940 -5.62 21.36 6.29
CA ALA A 940 -5.06 22.62 6.79
C ALA A 940 -5.78 23.11 8.07
N LEU A 941 -7.11 23.01 8.12
CA LEU A 941 -7.91 23.34 9.30
C LEU A 941 -7.67 22.37 10.47
N MET A 942 -7.50 21.07 10.21
CA MET A 942 -7.16 20.06 11.24
C MET A 942 -5.82 20.39 11.92
N ALA A 943 -4.82 20.81 11.14
CA ALA A 943 -3.54 21.28 11.67
C ALA A 943 -3.68 22.60 12.47
N LEU A 944 -4.33 23.62 11.88
CA LEU A 944 -4.46 24.95 12.48
C LEU A 944 -5.33 24.95 13.76
N SER A 945 -6.34 24.10 13.84
CA SER A 945 -7.16 23.92 15.05
C SER A 945 -6.40 23.18 16.16
N MET A 946 -5.70 22.09 15.85
CA MET A 946 -4.84 21.38 16.81
C MET A 946 -3.72 22.30 17.35
N ALA A 947 -3.15 23.15 16.50
CA ALA A 947 -2.18 24.17 16.88
C ALA A 947 -2.75 25.38 17.63
N LYS A 948 -4.08 25.48 17.79
CA LYS A 948 -4.78 26.64 18.36
C LYS A 948 -4.32 27.97 17.75
N CYS A 949 -4.27 28.00 16.41
CA CYS A 949 -3.76 29.11 15.63
C CYS A 949 -4.40 30.46 16.06
N PRO A 950 -3.60 31.49 16.40
CA PRO A 950 -4.14 32.78 16.84
C PRO A 950 -4.83 33.56 15.71
N ASN A 951 -4.61 33.19 14.44
CA ASN A 951 -5.29 33.80 13.30
C ASN A 951 -6.67 33.14 13.07
N VAL A 952 -7.59 33.37 14.02
CA VAL A 952 -8.97 32.85 13.98
C VAL A 952 -9.70 33.24 12.69
N GLU A 953 -9.40 34.41 12.13
CA GLU A 953 -9.97 34.87 10.86
C GLU A 953 -9.53 34.01 9.65
N ALA A 954 -8.28 33.54 9.61
CA ALA A 954 -7.87 32.55 8.61
C ALA A 954 -8.61 31.21 8.76
N VAL A 955 -8.80 30.73 10.00
CA VAL A 955 -9.57 29.51 10.29
C VAL A 955 -11.04 29.69 9.87
N ARG A 956 -11.67 30.82 10.25
CA ARG A 956 -13.05 31.18 9.93
C ARG A 956 -13.30 31.13 8.42
N ARG A 957 -12.43 31.73 7.60
CA ARG A 957 -12.54 31.66 6.13
C ARG A 957 -12.45 30.24 5.58
N GLY A 958 -11.61 29.38 6.16
CA GLY A 958 -11.54 27.97 5.76
C GLY A 958 -12.80 27.18 6.11
N VAL A 959 -13.37 27.41 7.30
CA VAL A 959 -14.66 26.81 7.70
C VAL A 959 -15.79 27.30 6.79
N GLN A 960 -15.85 28.61 6.52
CA GLN A 960 -16.81 29.20 5.57
C GLN A 960 -16.65 28.66 4.14
N TYR A 961 -15.42 28.40 3.69
CA TYR A 961 -15.16 27.72 2.42
C TYR A 961 -15.81 26.32 2.38
N LEU A 962 -15.60 25.50 3.42
CA LEU A 962 -16.21 24.16 3.50
C LEU A 962 -17.74 24.22 3.52
N ILE A 963 -18.33 25.12 4.32
CA ILE A 963 -19.78 25.32 4.38
C ILE A 963 -20.34 25.77 3.01
N LYS A 964 -19.68 26.72 2.35
CA LYS A 964 -20.06 27.23 1.03
C LYS A 964 -19.95 26.17 -0.08
N ARG A 965 -19.01 25.23 0.04
CA ARG A 965 -18.87 24.10 -0.89
C ARG A 965 -19.73 22.88 -0.56
N GLN A 966 -20.46 22.86 0.56
CA GLN A 966 -21.39 21.77 0.87
C GLN A 966 -22.59 21.79 -0.07
N LEU A 967 -22.95 20.62 -0.60
CA LEU A 967 -24.07 20.42 -1.51
C LEU A 967 -25.42 20.44 -0.75
N PRO A 968 -26.55 20.71 -1.44
CA PRO A 968 -27.87 20.74 -0.80
C PRO A 968 -28.28 19.47 -0.05
N CYS A 969 -27.70 18.30 -0.37
CA CYS A 969 -27.91 17.04 0.35
C CYS A 969 -27.06 16.87 1.63
N GLY A 970 -25.95 17.61 1.78
CA GLY A 970 -24.95 17.42 2.85
C GLY A 970 -23.62 16.82 2.38
N ASP A 971 -23.56 16.32 1.15
CA ASP A 971 -22.35 15.85 0.46
C ASP A 971 -21.41 17.02 0.08
N TRP A 972 -20.22 16.71 -0.43
CA TRP A 972 -19.34 17.68 -1.11
C TRP A 972 -19.07 17.23 -2.55
N PRO A 973 -18.77 18.16 -3.48
CA PRO A 973 -18.40 17.80 -4.84
C PRO A 973 -17.15 16.89 -4.83
N GLN A 974 -17.11 15.92 -5.74
CA GLN A 974 -15.86 15.24 -6.07
C GLN A 974 -14.96 16.22 -6.82
N GLU A 975 -13.77 16.44 -6.29
CA GLU A 975 -12.70 17.27 -6.87
C GLU A 975 -11.56 16.34 -7.33
N GLY A 976 -10.33 16.85 -7.46
CA GLY A 976 -9.17 16.07 -7.87
C GLY A 976 -8.75 14.95 -6.91
N ILE A 977 -7.82 14.13 -7.36
CA ILE A 977 -7.36 12.91 -6.69
C ILE A 977 -6.60 13.24 -5.40
N ALA A 978 -7.03 12.66 -4.28
CA ALA A 978 -6.48 13.00 -2.96
C ALA A 978 -5.32 12.10 -2.53
N GLY A 979 -5.34 10.81 -2.88
CA GLY A 979 -4.32 9.84 -2.49
C GLY A 979 -3.11 9.82 -3.43
N VAL A 980 -1.97 9.38 -2.92
CA VAL A 980 -0.78 9.08 -3.73
C VAL A 980 -0.06 7.86 -3.14
N PHE A 981 0.66 7.11 -3.97
CA PHE A 981 1.68 6.17 -3.49
C PHE A 981 2.96 6.26 -4.32
N ASN A 982 4.08 5.95 -3.67
CA ASN A 982 5.44 5.96 -4.24
C ASN A 982 5.76 7.21 -5.09
N ARG A 983 5.23 8.36 -4.64
CA ARG A 983 5.37 9.74 -5.17
C ARG A 983 4.69 10.03 -6.52
N SER A 984 4.52 9.04 -7.40
CA SER A 984 4.23 9.26 -8.82
C SER A 984 2.86 8.79 -9.31
N VAL A 985 2.07 8.13 -8.45
CA VAL A 985 0.76 7.58 -8.84
C VAL A 985 -0.33 8.06 -7.89
N GLY A 986 -1.29 8.80 -8.42
CA GLY A 986 -2.50 9.18 -7.69
C GLY A 986 -3.47 7.99 -7.51
N ILE A 987 -4.16 7.97 -6.38
CA ILE A 987 -5.19 6.98 -6.05
C ILE A 987 -6.42 7.62 -5.39
N THR A 988 -7.61 7.14 -5.71
CA THR A 988 -8.87 7.75 -5.26
C THR A 988 -9.19 7.37 -3.81
N TYR A 989 -9.39 8.35 -2.94
CA TYR A 989 -10.02 8.17 -1.62
C TYR A 989 -11.40 8.83 -1.61
N THR A 990 -12.42 8.09 -2.03
CA THR A 990 -13.79 8.61 -2.21
C THR A 990 -14.37 9.19 -0.92
N ALA A 991 -14.11 8.56 0.23
CA ALA A 991 -14.62 8.97 1.54
C ALA A 991 -14.12 10.34 2.01
N TYR A 992 -12.93 10.78 1.54
CA TYR A 992 -12.24 11.94 2.10
C TYR A 992 -13.03 13.26 1.96
N ARG A 993 -13.79 13.42 0.87
CA ARG A 993 -14.64 14.60 0.66
C ARG A 993 -15.82 14.70 1.64
N ASN A 994 -16.18 13.60 2.31
CA ASN A 994 -17.22 13.57 3.33
C ASN A 994 -16.62 13.60 4.74
N VAL A 995 -15.65 12.73 4.99
CA VAL A 995 -15.08 12.50 6.33
C VAL A 995 -14.28 13.70 6.82
N PHE A 996 -13.34 14.23 6.03
CA PHE A 996 -12.45 15.30 6.50
C PHE A 996 -13.16 16.65 6.74
N PRO A 997 -14.13 17.10 5.91
CA PRO A 997 -14.88 18.31 6.22
C PRO A 997 -15.68 18.22 7.51
N ILE A 998 -16.33 17.07 7.80
CA ILE A 998 -17.01 16.83 9.09
C ILE A 998 -16.01 16.99 10.24
N TRP A 999 -14.85 16.32 10.14
CA TRP A 999 -13.82 16.30 11.18
C TRP A 999 -13.25 17.70 11.45
N ALA A 1000 -12.80 18.38 10.39
CA ALA A 1000 -12.20 19.70 10.47
C ALA A 1000 -13.18 20.75 11.03
N MET A 1001 -14.44 20.71 10.59
CA MET A 1001 -15.48 21.61 11.09
C MET A 1001 -15.84 21.31 12.55
N GLY A 1002 -16.01 20.03 12.92
CA GLY A 1002 -16.25 19.61 14.31
C GLY A 1002 -15.17 20.11 15.27
N ARG A 1003 -13.91 19.77 14.97
CA ARG A 1003 -12.73 20.21 15.73
C ARG A 1003 -12.60 21.73 15.80
N CYS A 1004 -12.83 22.44 14.69
CA CYS A 1004 -12.79 23.91 14.71
C CYS A 1004 -13.88 24.51 15.61
N ARG A 1005 -15.11 23.96 15.58
CA ARG A 1005 -16.20 24.38 16.47
C ARG A 1005 -15.85 24.16 17.94
N GLU A 1006 -15.25 23.02 18.30
CA GLU A 1006 -14.81 22.74 19.66
C GLU A 1006 -13.71 23.72 20.12
N VAL A 1007 -12.71 23.97 19.28
CA VAL A 1007 -11.54 24.80 19.65
C VAL A 1007 -11.83 26.29 19.68
N TYR A 1008 -12.66 26.81 18.76
CA TYR A 1008 -12.86 28.25 18.57
C TYR A 1008 -14.27 28.75 18.95
N GLY A 1009 -15.26 27.86 19.08
CA GLY A 1009 -16.61 28.21 19.51
C GLY A 1009 -17.29 29.28 18.64
N GLU A 1010 -18.06 30.15 19.29
CA GLU A 1010 -18.83 31.24 18.65
C GLU A 1010 -17.98 32.22 17.83
N ALA A 1011 -16.66 32.26 18.05
CA ALA A 1011 -15.76 33.09 17.24
C ALA A 1011 -15.78 32.71 15.75
N LEU A 1012 -16.19 31.50 15.37
CA LEU A 1012 -16.37 31.13 13.97
C LEU A 1012 -17.64 31.73 13.34
N ASP A 1013 -18.66 32.02 14.15
CA ASP A 1013 -19.97 32.51 13.71
C ASP A 1013 -20.06 34.06 13.76
N GLU A 1014 -19.15 34.73 14.47
CA GLU A 1014 -19.02 36.20 14.47
C GLU A 1014 -18.68 36.76 13.07
N GLN A 1015 -19.68 37.35 12.40
CA GLN A 1015 -19.44 38.19 11.23
C GLN A 1015 -18.74 39.49 11.65
N ASN A 1016 -17.56 39.73 11.09
CA ASN A 1016 -16.81 40.97 11.29
C ASN A 1016 -17.52 42.15 10.59
N ASP A 1017 -18.46 42.80 11.30
CA ASP A 1017 -19.22 43.98 10.85
C ASP A 1017 -18.36 45.26 10.71
N ASN A 1018 -17.02 45.11 10.72
CA ASN A 1018 -16.00 46.15 10.71
C ASN A 1018 -15.34 46.35 9.34
N THR A 1019 -16.12 46.30 8.27
CA THR A 1019 -15.71 46.87 6.95
C THR A 1019 -16.78 47.85 6.43
N LYS A 1020 -16.68 49.08 6.92
CA LYS A 1020 -17.29 50.30 6.36
C LYS A 1020 -16.20 51.31 6.04
#